data_AF-A0A8C0KWI8-F1
#
_entry.id   AF-A0A8C0KWI8-F1
#
_cell.length_a   1.000
_cell.length_b   1.000
_cell.length_c   1.000
_cell.angle_alpha   90.00
_cell.angle_beta   90.00
_cell.angle_gamma   90.00
#
_symmetry.space_group_name_H-M   'P 1'
#
loop_
_entity.id
_entity.type
_entity.pdbx_description
1 polymer ?
#
loop_
_entity_poly.entity_id
_entity_poly.type
_entity_poly.pdbx_seq_one_letter_code
_entity_poly.pdbx_strand_id
1 'polypeptide(L)'
;NKNIDNFLSRYKDTINKIRDLRMKAEDYEVVKVIGRGAFGEVQLVRHKSTRKVYAMKLLSKFEMIKRSDSAFFWEERDIMAFANSPWVVQLFYAFQDDRYLYMVMEYMPGGDLVNLMSNYDVPEKWARFYTAEVVLALDAIHSMGFIHRDVKPDNMLLDKSGHLKLADFGTCMKMNKEGMVRCDTAVGTPDYISPEVLKSQGGDGYYGRECDWWSVGVFLYEMLVGDTPFYADSLVGTYSKIMNHKNSLTFPDDNDISKEAKNLICAFLTDREVRLGRNGVEEIKRHLFFKNDQWAWETLRDTVAPVVPDLSSDIDTSNFDDLEEDKGDEETFPIPKAFVGNQLPFQENLQKTIYKLEEQLHNEMQLKDEMEQKCRRNLESTVSQIEKEKMLLQHRINEYQRKAEQENEKRRNVENEVSTLKDQLEDLKKVNQNSQLANEKLAQLQKQLEEANDLLRTESDTAVRLRKSHTEMSKSVSQLESLNRELQERNRILENSKTQMDKDYYQLQAVLEAERRDRGHDSEMIGDLQARITSLQEEVKHLKHNLERVEGERKEAQDLLNHSEKEKNNLEIDLNYKLKSLQQRLEQEVNEHKVTKARLTDKHQSIEEAKSVAMCEMEKKLKEEREAREKAENRVVQIEKQCSMLDVDLKQSQQKLEHLTENKERMEDEVKNLSLQLEQESNKRLLLQNELKTQAFEADNLKGLEKQMKQEINTLLEAKRLLEFELTLYKTQVKELKEEIEEKNRENLKKIQELQNEKETLATQLDLAETKAESEQLARGLLEEQYFELTQESKKAASRNRQEITDKDHTVSRVKYKLKKEEEINNLKAAFEKNINTERTLKTQAVNKLAEIMNRKDFKIDRKKANTQDLRKKEKENRKLQLELNQEREKFNQMVVKHQKELNDMQAQLVEECTHKNELQMQLASKESDIEQLRAKLLDLSDSTSIASFPSADETDGNLPESRIEGWLSIPNRGNIKRYGWKKQYVVVSSKKILFYNDEQDKEQSNPSMVLDIDKLFHVRPVTQGDVYRAETEEIPKIFQILYANEGECRKDVEMEPVQQAEKTNFQNHKGHEFIPTLYHFPANCEACAKPLWHVFKPPPALECRRCHVKCHRDHLDKKEDLISPCKDMLLLACSQDEQKKWVTHLVKKIPKNPPSGFVRASPRTLSTRSTANQSFRKVVKNTSGKTR
;
A
#
# COMPACT_ATOMS: atom_id res chain seq x y z
N ASN A 1 22.74 -33.04 9.83
CA ASN A 1 23.27 -31.70 10.20
C ASN A 1 23.30 -31.65 11.73
N LYS A 2 24.46 -31.41 12.37
CA LYS A 2 24.60 -31.46 13.84
C LYS A 2 23.73 -30.46 14.58
N ASN A 3 23.47 -29.27 14.01
CA ASN A 3 22.64 -28.25 14.66
C ASN A 3 21.17 -28.70 14.73
N ILE A 4 20.67 -29.32 13.65
CA ILE A 4 19.31 -29.88 13.58
C ILE A 4 19.18 -31.05 14.57
N ASP A 5 20.16 -31.94 14.61
CA ASP A 5 20.15 -33.13 15.47
C ASP A 5 20.17 -32.77 16.97
N ASN A 6 21.02 -31.81 17.36
CA ASN A 6 21.05 -31.26 18.71
C ASN A 6 19.73 -30.55 19.10
N PHE A 7 19.09 -29.86 18.15
CA PHE A 7 17.80 -29.21 18.37
C PHE A 7 16.68 -30.23 18.56
N LEU A 8 16.56 -31.21 17.64
CA LEU A 8 15.55 -32.26 17.73
C LEU A 8 15.71 -33.06 19.03
N SER A 9 16.93 -33.47 19.38
CA SER A 9 17.20 -34.20 20.62
C SER A 9 16.82 -33.41 21.88
N ARG A 10 17.01 -32.08 21.88
CA ARG A 10 16.62 -31.21 23.01
C ARG A 10 15.11 -31.08 23.17
N TYR A 11 14.36 -31.05 22.08
CA TYR A 11 12.92 -30.74 22.10
C TYR A 11 12.01 -31.95 21.88
N LYS A 12 12.54 -33.14 21.56
CA LYS A 12 11.77 -34.36 21.24
C LYS A 12 10.70 -34.68 22.28
N ASP A 13 11.09 -34.83 23.55
CA ASP A 13 10.16 -35.28 24.59
C ASP A 13 9.18 -34.16 24.95
N THR A 14 9.64 -32.90 24.92
CA THR A 14 8.80 -31.71 25.12
C THR A 14 7.73 -31.57 24.03
N ILE A 15 8.09 -31.73 22.75
CA ILE A 15 7.14 -31.57 21.65
C ILE A 15 6.15 -32.73 21.57
N ASN A 16 6.58 -33.95 21.93
CA ASN A 16 5.68 -35.10 22.06
C ASN A 16 4.65 -34.85 23.16
N LYS A 17 5.09 -34.44 24.38
CA LYS A 17 4.17 -34.10 25.47
C LYS A 17 3.20 -32.96 25.10
N ILE A 18 3.64 -31.97 24.33
CA ILE A 18 2.76 -30.91 23.81
C ILE A 18 1.76 -31.44 22.78
N ARG A 19 2.15 -32.38 21.91
CA ARG A 19 1.22 -33.03 20.96
C ARG A 19 0.15 -33.84 21.69
N ASP A 20 0.52 -34.63 22.69
CA ASP A 20 -0.41 -35.48 23.45
C ASP A 20 -1.45 -34.65 24.23
N LEU A 21 -1.03 -33.51 24.79
CA LEU A 21 -1.87 -32.59 25.57
C LEU A 21 -2.76 -31.67 24.71
N ARG A 22 -2.44 -31.47 23.44
CA ARG A 22 -3.27 -30.69 22.52
C ARG A 22 -4.38 -31.54 21.93
N MET A 23 -5.42 -30.86 21.45
CA MET A 23 -6.50 -31.48 20.69
C MET A 23 -5.95 -32.11 19.41
N LYS A 24 -6.39 -33.35 19.14
CA LYS A 24 -5.94 -34.21 18.04
C LYS A 24 -7.11 -35.05 17.51
N ALA A 25 -6.94 -35.65 16.34
CA ALA A 25 -8.02 -36.38 15.67
C ALA A 25 -8.52 -37.58 16.50
N GLU A 26 -7.62 -38.21 17.27
CA GLU A 26 -7.93 -39.35 18.13
C GLU A 26 -8.83 -38.99 19.33
N ASP A 27 -9.03 -37.71 19.63
CA ASP A 27 -10.01 -37.26 20.65
C ASP A 27 -11.46 -37.39 20.14
N TYR A 28 -11.65 -37.65 18.84
CA TYR A 28 -12.94 -37.78 18.17
C TYR A 28 -13.22 -39.23 17.73
N GLU A 29 -14.49 -39.61 17.77
CA GLU A 29 -15.06 -40.86 17.28
C GLU A 29 -15.78 -40.54 15.96
N VAL A 30 -15.27 -41.06 14.84
CA VAL A 30 -15.89 -40.85 13.51
C VAL A 30 -17.14 -41.71 13.39
N VAL A 31 -18.26 -41.09 12.99
CA VAL A 31 -19.56 -41.75 12.86
C VAL A 31 -19.86 -42.11 11.41
N LYS A 32 -19.73 -41.13 10.50
CA LYS A 32 -19.96 -41.28 9.05
C LYS A 32 -19.17 -40.20 8.30
N VAL A 33 -18.70 -40.47 7.09
CA VAL A 33 -18.28 -39.41 6.15
C VAL A 33 -19.54 -38.84 5.49
N ILE A 34 -19.76 -37.53 5.61
CA ILE A 34 -21.00 -36.84 5.18
C ILE A 34 -20.76 -35.87 4.01
N GLY A 35 -19.51 -35.62 3.64
CA GLY A 35 -19.15 -34.81 2.47
C GLY A 35 -17.74 -35.12 1.98
N ARG A 36 -17.49 -34.98 0.67
CA ARG A 36 -16.15 -35.06 0.06
C ARG A 36 -15.96 -33.82 -0.82
N GLY A 37 -14.83 -33.15 -0.66
CA GLY A 37 -14.45 -31.97 -1.42
C GLY A 37 -13.09 -32.14 -2.09
N ALA A 38 -12.69 -31.16 -2.88
CA ALA A 38 -11.46 -31.26 -3.68
C ALA A 38 -10.18 -31.44 -2.84
N PHE A 39 -10.17 -30.99 -1.58
CA PHE A 39 -9.00 -30.98 -0.69
C PHE A 39 -9.09 -31.96 0.49
N GLY A 40 -10.16 -32.75 0.61
CA GLY A 40 -10.39 -33.65 1.73
C GLY A 40 -11.87 -33.94 1.96
N GLU A 41 -12.26 -34.29 3.19
CA GLU A 41 -13.61 -34.76 3.49
C GLU A 41 -14.20 -34.13 4.76
N VAL A 42 -15.52 -34.22 4.89
CA VAL A 42 -16.29 -33.77 6.06
C VAL A 42 -16.86 -35.00 6.76
N GLN A 43 -16.50 -35.17 8.02
CA GLN A 43 -16.89 -36.30 8.85
C GLN A 43 -17.91 -35.84 9.91
N LEU A 44 -18.99 -36.59 10.09
CA LEU A 44 -19.78 -36.52 11.31
C LEU A 44 -18.96 -37.19 12.42
N VAL A 45 -18.68 -36.46 13.50
CA VAL A 45 -17.85 -36.96 14.61
C VAL A 45 -18.48 -36.70 15.97
N ARG A 46 -18.20 -37.58 16.93
CA ARG A 46 -18.54 -37.40 18.35
C ARG A 46 -17.25 -37.23 19.16
N HIS A 47 -17.11 -36.11 19.88
CA HIS A 47 -15.95 -35.91 20.74
C HIS A 47 -16.01 -36.87 21.94
N LYS A 48 -14.98 -37.70 22.13
CA LYS A 48 -15.01 -38.86 23.04
C LYS A 48 -15.28 -38.46 24.50
N SER A 49 -14.66 -37.37 24.96
CA SER A 49 -14.76 -36.90 26.35
C SER A 49 -16.07 -36.17 26.65
N THR A 50 -16.55 -35.29 25.77
CA THR A 50 -17.79 -34.51 26.02
C THR A 50 -19.05 -35.15 25.46
N ARG A 51 -18.92 -36.21 24.65
CA ARG A 51 -19.98 -36.90 23.89
C ARG A 51 -20.79 -36.01 22.93
N LYS A 52 -20.40 -34.74 22.75
CA LYS A 52 -21.01 -33.79 21.80
C LYS A 52 -20.68 -34.19 20.35
N VAL A 53 -21.62 -33.93 19.47
CA VAL A 53 -21.54 -34.21 18.02
C VAL A 53 -21.20 -32.94 17.25
N TYR A 54 -20.39 -33.10 16.20
CA TYR A 54 -19.85 -32.02 15.37
C TYR A 54 -19.67 -32.50 13.92
N ALA A 55 -19.65 -31.57 12.97
CA ALA A 55 -19.06 -31.82 11.66
C ALA A 55 -17.58 -31.46 11.70
N MET A 56 -16.69 -32.33 11.24
CA MET A 56 -15.25 -32.09 11.19
C MET A 56 -14.78 -32.10 9.73
N LYS A 57 -14.36 -30.94 9.21
CA LYS A 57 -13.77 -30.81 7.87
C LYS A 57 -12.26 -31.03 7.95
N LEU A 58 -11.75 -31.98 7.17
CA LEU A 58 -10.35 -32.34 7.04
C LEU A 58 -9.82 -31.73 5.74
N LEU A 59 -8.71 -31.00 5.80
CA LEU A 59 -8.03 -30.44 4.63
C LEU A 59 -6.61 -31.01 4.52
N SER A 60 -6.34 -31.73 3.43
CA SER A 60 -5.03 -32.36 3.16
C SER A 60 -3.98 -31.30 2.84
N LYS A 61 -3.01 -31.15 3.74
CA LYS A 61 -1.86 -30.27 3.56
C LYS A 61 -1.06 -30.61 2.30
N PHE A 62 -1.02 -31.90 1.95
CA PHE A 62 -0.33 -32.39 0.77
C PHE A 62 -1.00 -31.90 -0.52
N GLU A 63 -2.31 -32.09 -0.67
CA GLU A 63 -3.04 -31.63 -1.87
C GLU A 63 -3.03 -30.11 -2.01
N MET A 64 -3.13 -29.37 -0.90
CA MET A 64 -3.04 -27.90 -0.92
C MET A 64 -1.69 -27.40 -1.44
N ILE A 65 -0.57 -27.99 -0.99
CA ILE A 65 0.78 -27.65 -1.50
C ILE A 65 0.97 -28.13 -2.94
N LYS A 66 0.52 -29.34 -3.28
CA LYS A 66 0.60 -29.91 -4.64
C LYS A 66 -0.12 -29.06 -5.69
N ARG A 67 -1.23 -28.42 -5.32
CA ARG A 67 -2.02 -27.53 -6.19
C ARG A 67 -1.61 -26.06 -6.14
N SER A 68 -0.59 -25.71 -5.35
CA SER A 68 -0.14 -24.33 -5.10
C SER A 68 -1.22 -23.39 -4.51
N ASP A 69 -2.22 -23.95 -3.82
CA ASP A 69 -3.35 -23.21 -3.29
C ASP A 69 -3.40 -23.37 -1.75
N SER A 70 -2.61 -22.55 -1.06
CA SER A 70 -2.28 -22.75 0.36
C SER A 70 -2.59 -21.54 1.25
N ALA A 71 -3.56 -20.70 0.87
CA ALA A 71 -3.96 -19.52 1.64
C ALA A 71 -5.47 -19.43 1.94
N PHE A 72 -6.31 -20.14 1.18
CA PHE A 72 -7.77 -20.02 1.23
C PHE A 72 -8.40 -20.28 2.61
N PHE A 73 -7.86 -21.26 3.35
CA PHE A 73 -8.40 -21.73 4.63
C PHE A 73 -8.30 -20.71 5.77
N TRP A 74 -7.52 -19.63 5.64
CA TRP A 74 -7.43 -18.60 6.68
C TRP A 74 -8.71 -17.78 6.77
N GLU A 75 -9.25 -17.33 5.62
CA GLU A 75 -10.50 -16.58 5.59
C GLU A 75 -11.67 -17.50 5.94
N GLU A 76 -11.65 -18.76 5.52
CA GLU A 76 -12.65 -19.76 5.93
C GLU A 76 -12.69 -19.94 7.45
N ARG A 77 -11.52 -20.13 8.08
CA ARG A 77 -11.40 -20.22 9.53
C ARG A 77 -11.88 -18.94 10.23
N ASP A 78 -11.41 -17.78 9.79
CA ASP A 78 -11.67 -16.51 10.46
C ASP A 78 -13.14 -16.07 10.31
N ILE A 79 -13.78 -16.35 9.17
CA ILE A 79 -15.23 -16.16 8.99
C ILE A 79 -16.00 -17.04 9.98
N MET A 80 -15.78 -18.36 9.98
CA MET A 80 -16.54 -19.27 10.86
C MET A 80 -16.25 -19.09 12.36
N ALA A 81 -15.05 -18.61 12.72
CA ALA A 81 -14.68 -18.32 14.11
C ALA A 81 -15.25 -16.98 14.62
N PHE A 82 -15.31 -15.95 13.78
CA PHE A 82 -15.56 -14.58 14.22
C PHE A 82 -16.84 -13.93 13.66
N ALA A 83 -17.56 -14.56 12.74
CA ALA A 83 -18.83 -14.03 12.20
C ALA A 83 -19.88 -13.76 13.28
N ASN A 84 -19.96 -14.63 14.31
CA ASN A 84 -20.97 -14.59 15.37
C ASN A 84 -22.40 -14.34 14.82
N SER A 85 -22.72 -15.00 13.70
CA SER A 85 -23.93 -14.78 12.91
C SER A 85 -24.75 -16.07 12.85
N PRO A 86 -26.10 -16.01 12.99
CA PRO A 86 -26.96 -17.19 12.86
C PRO A 86 -27.03 -17.73 11.42
N TRP A 87 -26.45 -17.01 10.45
CA TRP A 87 -26.42 -17.36 9.02
C TRP A 87 -25.11 -18.03 8.56
N VAL A 88 -24.13 -18.19 9.46
CA VAL A 88 -22.82 -18.78 9.18
C VAL A 88 -22.67 -20.03 10.04
N VAL A 89 -22.12 -21.12 9.49
CA VAL A 89 -21.76 -22.32 10.27
C VAL A 89 -20.65 -21.96 11.26
N GLN A 90 -20.88 -22.21 12.55
CA GLN A 90 -19.97 -21.87 13.62
C GLN A 90 -18.81 -22.86 13.74
N LEU A 91 -17.58 -22.34 13.78
CA LEU A 91 -16.38 -23.09 14.14
C LEU A 91 -16.17 -23.09 15.66
N PHE A 92 -16.00 -24.27 16.26
CA PHE A 92 -15.66 -24.42 17.67
C PHE A 92 -14.16 -24.59 17.90
N TYR A 93 -13.50 -25.41 17.08
CA TYR A 93 -12.08 -25.72 17.22
C TYR A 93 -11.39 -25.83 15.86
N ALA A 94 -10.16 -25.32 15.77
CA ALA A 94 -9.26 -25.57 14.66
C ALA A 94 -7.94 -26.14 15.17
N PHE A 95 -7.51 -27.28 14.63
CA PHE A 95 -6.22 -27.91 14.97
C PHE A 95 -5.59 -28.56 13.73
N GLN A 96 -4.41 -29.16 13.89
CA GLN A 96 -3.63 -29.73 12.79
C GLN A 96 -2.65 -30.80 13.29
N ASP A 97 -2.32 -31.77 12.43
CA ASP A 97 -1.22 -32.70 12.61
C ASP A 97 -0.16 -32.51 11.49
N ASP A 98 0.57 -33.54 11.07
CA ASP A 98 1.51 -33.48 9.94
C ASP A 98 0.87 -33.64 8.55
N ARG A 99 -0.36 -34.17 8.46
CA ARG A 99 -1.09 -34.45 7.21
C ARG A 99 -2.24 -33.49 6.94
N TYR A 100 -2.98 -33.10 7.99
CA TYR A 100 -4.28 -32.44 7.88
C TYR A 100 -4.37 -31.15 8.69
N LEU A 101 -5.25 -30.25 8.23
CA LEU A 101 -5.94 -29.27 9.06
C LEU A 101 -7.33 -29.82 9.42
N TYR A 102 -7.78 -29.58 10.64
CA TYR A 102 -9.09 -30.02 11.14
C TYR A 102 -9.89 -28.80 11.59
N MET A 103 -11.11 -28.68 11.09
CA MET A 103 -12.07 -27.66 11.48
C MET A 103 -13.32 -28.32 12.06
N VAL A 104 -13.53 -28.17 13.37
CA VAL A 104 -14.64 -28.78 14.12
C VAL A 104 -15.75 -27.75 14.27
N MET A 105 -16.84 -28.00 13.55
CA MET A 105 -17.96 -27.08 13.31
C MET A 105 -19.25 -27.63 13.91
N GLU A 106 -20.28 -26.79 14.04
CA GLU A 106 -21.63 -27.29 14.32
C GLU A 106 -22.11 -28.26 13.22
N TYR A 107 -22.79 -29.32 13.63
CA TYR A 107 -23.40 -30.25 12.68
C TYR A 107 -24.73 -29.68 12.15
N MET A 108 -24.93 -29.80 10.84
CA MET A 108 -26.07 -29.26 10.11
C MET A 108 -26.94 -30.43 9.60
N PRO A 109 -27.84 -30.99 10.43
CA PRO A 109 -28.47 -32.28 10.18
C PRO A 109 -29.54 -32.27 9.08
N GLY A 110 -29.94 -31.11 8.57
CA GLY A 110 -30.92 -31.00 7.48
C GLY A 110 -30.34 -31.23 6.07
N GLY A 111 -29.03 -31.49 5.96
CA GLY A 111 -28.35 -31.62 4.67
C GLY A 111 -28.09 -30.26 4.01
N ASP A 112 -27.82 -30.29 2.71
CA ASP A 112 -27.70 -29.11 1.85
C ASP A 112 -28.98 -28.87 1.02
N LEU A 113 -29.01 -27.78 0.24
CA LEU A 113 -30.13 -27.48 -0.64
C LEU A 113 -30.14 -28.29 -1.95
N VAL A 114 -29.04 -28.96 -2.34
CA VAL A 114 -29.05 -29.91 -3.46
C VAL A 114 -29.94 -31.09 -3.09
N ASN A 115 -29.73 -31.68 -1.91
CA ASN A 115 -30.54 -32.75 -1.38
C ASN A 115 -32.02 -32.34 -1.27
N LEU A 116 -32.32 -31.12 -0.80
CA LEU A 116 -33.70 -30.61 -0.75
C LEU A 116 -34.33 -30.52 -2.16
N MET A 117 -33.65 -29.95 -3.14
CA MET A 117 -34.19 -29.81 -4.51
C MET A 117 -34.33 -31.17 -5.22
N SER A 118 -33.46 -32.14 -4.91
CA SER A 118 -33.55 -33.50 -5.48
C SER A 118 -34.75 -34.32 -4.96
N ASN A 119 -35.21 -34.03 -3.74
CA ASN A 119 -36.29 -34.76 -3.08
C ASN A 119 -37.67 -34.07 -3.16
N TYR A 120 -37.72 -32.79 -3.53
CA TYR A 120 -38.94 -31.99 -3.53
C TYR A 120 -39.05 -31.06 -4.74
N ASP A 121 -40.17 -31.11 -5.46
CA ASP A 121 -40.59 -30.04 -6.36
C ASP A 121 -40.80 -28.75 -5.55
N VAL A 122 -39.89 -27.79 -5.67
CA VAL A 122 -39.88 -26.59 -4.82
C VAL A 122 -40.94 -25.57 -5.28
N PRO A 123 -41.99 -25.30 -4.49
CA PRO A 123 -42.95 -24.26 -4.84
C PRO A 123 -42.33 -22.87 -4.63
N GLU A 124 -42.81 -21.86 -5.38
CA GLU A 124 -42.32 -20.48 -5.28
C GLU A 124 -42.36 -19.91 -3.84
N LYS A 125 -43.29 -20.41 -3.02
CA LYS A 125 -43.38 -20.10 -1.59
C LYS A 125 -42.10 -20.48 -0.82
N TRP A 126 -41.54 -21.64 -1.10
CA TRP A 126 -40.31 -22.14 -0.49
C TRP A 126 -39.09 -21.46 -1.10
N ALA A 127 -39.04 -21.32 -2.43
CA ALA A 127 -37.98 -20.59 -3.12
C ALA A 127 -37.83 -19.15 -2.60
N ARG A 128 -38.96 -18.46 -2.35
CA ARG A 128 -38.99 -17.14 -1.70
C ARG A 128 -38.39 -17.13 -0.30
N PHE A 129 -38.65 -18.16 0.51
CA PHE A 129 -38.10 -18.29 1.86
C PHE A 129 -36.58 -18.50 1.81
N TYR A 130 -36.11 -19.54 1.12
CA TYR A 130 -34.69 -19.87 1.07
C TYR A 130 -33.86 -18.78 0.37
N THR A 131 -34.37 -18.16 -0.70
CA THR A 131 -33.71 -17.00 -1.34
C THR A 131 -33.60 -15.82 -0.38
N ALA A 132 -34.60 -15.57 0.48
CA ALA A 132 -34.52 -14.51 1.49
C ALA A 132 -33.47 -14.82 2.57
N GLU A 133 -33.38 -16.07 3.03
CA GLU A 133 -32.33 -16.48 3.97
C GLU A 133 -30.92 -16.39 3.35
N VAL A 134 -30.73 -16.81 2.10
CA VAL A 134 -29.47 -16.62 1.34
C VAL A 134 -29.12 -15.13 1.25
N VAL A 135 -30.08 -14.26 0.97
CA VAL A 135 -29.85 -12.81 0.90
C VAL A 135 -29.37 -12.23 2.23
N LEU A 136 -29.95 -12.66 3.36
CA LEU A 136 -29.50 -12.23 4.70
C LEU A 136 -28.13 -12.83 5.07
N ALA A 137 -27.86 -14.08 4.66
CA ALA A 137 -26.58 -14.73 4.89
C ALA A 137 -25.44 -14.05 4.14
N LEU A 138 -25.65 -13.71 2.86
CA LEU A 138 -24.68 -12.96 2.06
C LEU A 138 -24.52 -11.52 2.56
N ASP A 139 -25.58 -10.83 2.98
CA ASP A 139 -25.48 -9.50 3.57
C ASP A 139 -24.63 -9.51 4.87
N ALA A 140 -24.70 -10.58 5.66
CA ALA A 140 -23.82 -10.77 6.82
C ALA A 140 -22.34 -10.93 6.41
N ILE A 141 -22.04 -11.78 5.42
CA ILE A 141 -20.67 -11.95 4.86
C ILE A 141 -20.14 -10.64 4.25
N HIS A 142 -20.97 -9.93 3.48
CA HIS A 142 -20.63 -8.65 2.88
C HIS A 142 -20.42 -7.54 3.93
N SER A 143 -21.15 -7.60 5.05
CA SER A 143 -20.99 -6.68 6.18
C SER A 143 -19.72 -6.93 6.99
N MET A 144 -19.23 -8.18 7.01
CA MET A 144 -17.90 -8.53 7.56
C MET A 144 -16.73 -8.08 6.65
N GLY A 145 -17.03 -7.62 5.43
CA GLY A 145 -16.02 -7.18 4.47
C GLY A 145 -15.57 -8.26 3.48
N PHE A 146 -16.33 -9.35 3.31
CA PHE A 146 -15.99 -10.47 2.42
C PHE A 146 -16.95 -10.62 1.24
N ILE A 147 -16.48 -11.24 0.15
CA ILE A 147 -17.27 -11.70 -0.99
C ILE A 147 -17.13 -13.22 -1.06
N HIS A 148 -18.21 -13.97 -1.30
CA HIS A 148 -18.23 -15.42 -1.23
C HIS A 148 -17.64 -16.11 -2.46
N ARG A 149 -18.03 -15.65 -3.66
CA ARG A 149 -17.58 -16.09 -4.99
C ARG A 149 -17.97 -17.50 -5.46
N ASP A 150 -18.29 -18.43 -4.55
CA ASP A 150 -18.86 -19.75 -4.86
C ASP A 150 -20.19 -19.99 -4.12
N VAL A 151 -21.18 -19.14 -4.37
CA VAL A 151 -22.52 -19.29 -3.78
C VAL A 151 -23.31 -20.31 -4.60
N LYS A 152 -23.71 -21.41 -3.99
CA LYS A 152 -24.40 -22.54 -4.63
C LYS A 152 -25.14 -23.40 -3.59
N PRO A 153 -26.10 -24.26 -3.99
CA PRO A 153 -26.91 -25.04 -3.07
C PRO A 153 -26.11 -25.99 -2.16
N ASP A 154 -24.98 -26.52 -2.64
CA ASP A 154 -24.07 -27.38 -1.85
C ASP A 154 -23.53 -26.66 -0.60
N ASN A 155 -23.34 -25.34 -0.71
CA ASN A 155 -22.77 -24.49 0.33
C ASN A 155 -23.87 -23.90 1.25
N MET A 156 -25.14 -24.28 1.03
CA MET A 156 -26.32 -23.80 1.76
C MET A 156 -26.89 -24.92 2.63
N LEU A 157 -26.39 -25.03 3.87
CA LEU A 157 -26.74 -26.11 4.78
C LEU A 157 -27.96 -25.77 5.66
N LEU A 158 -28.79 -26.76 5.97
CA LEU A 158 -29.99 -26.60 6.79
C LEU A 158 -29.78 -27.10 8.23
N ASP A 159 -30.13 -26.26 9.20
CA ASP A 159 -30.04 -26.61 10.61
C ASP A 159 -31.18 -27.58 11.04
N LYS A 160 -31.14 -28.02 12.30
CA LYS A 160 -32.17 -28.90 12.90
C LYS A 160 -33.60 -28.35 12.85
N SER A 161 -33.78 -27.06 12.57
CA SER A 161 -35.07 -26.38 12.45
C SER A 161 -35.42 -26.06 10.99
N GLY A 162 -34.59 -26.46 10.02
CA GLY A 162 -34.80 -26.23 8.59
C GLY A 162 -34.29 -24.88 8.07
N HIS A 163 -33.57 -24.10 8.88
CA HIS A 163 -33.07 -22.78 8.50
C HIS A 163 -31.65 -22.83 7.95
N LEU A 164 -31.37 -21.95 7.00
CA LEU A 164 -30.11 -21.88 6.27
C LEU A 164 -28.95 -21.33 7.13
N LYS A 165 -27.77 -21.93 6.93
CA LYS A 165 -26.45 -21.35 7.20
C LYS A 165 -25.54 -21.61 6.00
N LEU A 166 -24.73 -20.62 5.64
CA LEU A 166 -23.66 -20.80 4.66
C LEU A 166 -22.49 -21.59 5.27
N ALA A 167 -21.89 -22.43 4.45
CA ALA A 167 -20.69 -23.21 4.70
C ALA A 167 -19.71 -23.08 3.52
N ASP A 168 -18.52 -23.67 3.67
CA ASP A 168 -17.42 -23.67 2.70
C ASP A 168 -17.01 -22.27 2.16
N PHE A 169 -16.40 -21.50 3.05
CA PHE A 169 -15.90 -20.16 2.76
C PHE A 169 -14.51 -20.18 2.11
N GLY A 170 -14.06 -21.31 1.55
CA GLY A 170 -12.73 -21.43 0.93
C GLY A 170 -12.54 -20.44 -0.23
N THR A 171 -13.57 -20.12 -0.99
CA THR A 171 -13.47 -19.11 -2.06
C THR A 171 -13.60 -17.68 -1.58
N CYS A 172 -13.81 -17.40 -0.28
CA CYS A 172 -13.99 -16.03 0.19
C CYS A 172 -12.76 -15.14 -0.07
N MET A 173 -13.01 -13.86 -0.37
CA MET A 173 -11.96 -12.84 -0.41
C MET A 173 -12.41 -11.55 0.27
N LYS A 174 -11.45 -10.93 0.96
CA LYS A 174 -11.64 -9.67 1.66
C LYS A 174 -11.67 -8.48 0.71
N MET A 175 -12.72 -7.67 0.79
CA MET A 175 -12.87 -6.44 0.02
C MET A 175 -11.83 -5.38 0.44
N ASN A 176 -11.37 -4.60 -0.53
CA ASN A 176 -10.64 -3.36 -0.28
C ASN A 176 -11.59 -2.25 0.25
N LYS A 177 -11.05 -1.05 0.48
CA LYS A 177 -11.81 0.11 1.00
C LYS A 177 -12.94 0.57 0.07
N GLU A 178 -12.82 0.23 -1.21
CA GLU A 178 -13.74 0.55 -2.29
C GLU A 178 -14.85 -0.50 -2.45
N GLY A 179 -14.82 -1.60 -1.67
CA GLY A 179 -15.81 -2.68 -1.75
C GLY A 179 -15.57 -3.69 -2.88
N MET A 180 -14.35 -3.76 -3.38
CA MET A 180 -13.93 -4.57 -4.54
C MET A 180 -12.85 -5.59 -4.15
N VAL A 181 -12.73 -6.67 -4.92
CA VAL A 181 -11.60 -7.60 -4.89
C VAL A 181 -10.91 -7.63 -6.26
N ARG A 182 -9.62 -7.94 -6.27
CA ARG A 182 -8.86 -8.28 -7.48
C ARG A 182 -8.47 -9.74 -7.42
N CYS A 183 -8.86 -10.53 -8.41
CA CYS A 183 -8.42 -11.92 -8.50
C CYS A 183 -8.26 -12.33 -9.97
N ASP A 184 -7.05 -12.77 -10.31
CA ASP A 184 -6.67 -13.20 -11.66
C ASP A 184 -7.06 -14.68 -11.93
N THR A 185 -7.46 -15.41 -10.88
CA THR A 185 -7.95 -16.79 -10.95
C THR A 185 -9.48 -16.80 -10.88
N ALA A 186 -10.16 -17.31 -11.90
CA ALA A 186 -11.58 -17.66 -11.77
C ALA A 186 -11.70 -18.86 -10.81
N VAL A 187 -12.44 -18.65 -9.72
CA VAL A 187 -12.81 -19.66 -8.74
C VAL A 187 -14.32 -19.71 -8.63
N GLY A 188 -14.85 -20.87 -8.26
CA GLY A 188 -16.29 -21.13 -8.14
C GLY A 188 -16.79 -22.18 -9.14
N THR A 189 -17.95 -22.72 -8.83
CA THR A 189 -18.60 -23.80 -9.56
C THR A 189 -19.14 -23.28 -10.90
N PRO A 190 -18.88 -23.94 -12.04
CA PRO A 190 -19.05 -23.36 -13.37
C PRO A 190 -20.44 -22.83 -13.72
N ASP A 191 -21.49 -23.39 -13.13
CA ASP A 191 -22.88 -23.03 -13.41
C ASP A 191 -23.35 -21.77 -12.65
N TYR A 192 -22.74 -21.46 -11.51
CA TYR A 192 -23.11 -20.36 -10.61
C TYR A 192 -22.17 -19.14 -10.70
N ILE A 193 -21.02 -19.31 -11.36
CA ILE A 193 -20.00 -18.26 -11.49
C ILE A 193 -20.51 -17.09 -12.35
N SER A 194 -20.17 -15.86 -11.95
CA SER A 194 -20.65 -14.66 -12.65
C SER A 194 -19.80 -14.29 -13.87
N PRO A 195 -20.37 -13.57 -14.87
CA PRO A 195 -19.64 -13.21 -16.09
C PRO A 195 -18.40 -12.36 -15.84
N GLU A 196 -18.39 -11.52 -14.81
CA GLU A 196 -17.23 -10.71 -14.45
C GLU A 196 -16.10 -11.48 -13.74
N VAL A 197 -16.42 -12.55 -13.00
CA VAL A 197 -15.40 -13.45 -12.43
C VAL A 197 -14.77 -14.31 -13.53
N LEU A 198 -15.54 -14.74 -14.54
CA LEU A 198 -14.97 -15.38 -15.73
C LEU A 198 -14.08 -14.44 -16.55
N LYS A 199 -14.47 -13.16 -16.69
CA LYS A 199 -13.67 -12.14 -17.40
C LYS A 199 -12.38 -11.76 -16.66
N SER A 200 -12.29 -11.96 -15.34
CA SER A 200 -11.14 -11.49 -14.56
C SER A 200 -9.82 -12.19 -14.94
N GLN A 201 -9.89 -13.42 -15.46
CA GLN A 201 -8.76 -14.16 -16.04
C GLN A 201 -8.03 -13.42 -17.18
N GLY A 202 -8.64 -12.37 -17.76
CA GLY A 202 -8.08 -11.56 -18.85
C GLY A 202 -7.21 -10.36 -18.42
N GLY A 203 -7.08 -10.07 -17.12
CA GLY A 203 -6.14 -9.05 -16.59
C GLY A 203 -6.74 -7.73 -16.07
N ASP A 204 -8.02 -7.43 -16.35
CA ASP A 204 -8.76 -6.29 -15.74
C ASP A 204 -9.63 -6.80 -14.55
N GLY A 205 -9.01 -7.58 -13.66
CA GLY A 205 -9.69 -8.53 -12.75
C GLY A 205 -10.37 -7.98 -11.49
N TYR A 206 -11.00 -6.80 -11.54
CA TYR A 206 -11.74 -6.21 -10.41
C TYR A 206 -13.24 -6.47 -10.46
N TYR A 207 -13.82 -6.91 -9.35
CA TYR A 207 -15.27 -7.12 -9.16
C TYR A 207 -15.68 -6.93 -7.70
N GLY A 208 -16.95 -6.59 -7.44
CA GLY A 208 -17.48 -6.34 -6.11
C GLY A 208 -18.48 -7.41 -5.67
N ARG A 209 -19.15 -7.13 -4.54
CA ARG A 209 -20.14 -8.02 -3.90
C ARG A 209 -21.30 -8.43 -4.82
N GLU A 210 -21.53 -7.69 -5.89
CA GLU A 210 -22.57 -7.96 -6.88
C GLU A 210 -22.36 -9.28 -7.64
N CYS A 211 -21.16 -9.88 -7.63
CA CYS A 211 -20.96 -11.22 -8.18
C CYS A 211 -21.73 -12.31 -7.42
N ASP A 212 -21.88 -12.19 -6.09
CA ASP A 212 -22.64 -13.17 -5.31
C ASP A 212 -24.14 -13.09 -5.62
N TRP A 213 -24.66 -11.89 -5.93
CA TRP A 213 -26.06 -11.69 -6.33
C TRP A 213 -26.40 -12.33 -7.67
N TRP A 214 -25.43 -12.51 -8.57
CA TRP A 214 -25.62 -13.31 -9.78
C TRP A 214 -25.97 -14.76 -9.43
N SER A 215 -25.17 -15.36 -8.55
CA SER A 215 -25.34 -16.75 -8.12
C SER A 215 -26.66 -16.97 -7.37
N VAL A 216 -27.15 -15.97 -6.63
CA VAL A 216 -28.54 -15.99 -6.08
C VAL A 216 -29.60 -16.03 -7.18
N GLY A 217 -29.38 -15.35 -8.32
CA GLY A 217 -30.23 -15.44 -9.50
C GLY A 217 -30.19 -16.80 -10.19
N VAL A 218 -29.02 -17.45 -10.24
CA VAL A 218 -28.85 -18.82 -10.76
C VAL A 218 -29.60 -19.81 -9.86
N PHE A 219 -29.37 -19.74 -8.56
CA PHE A 219 -30.04 -20.56 -7.54
C PHE A 219 -31.57 -20.41 -7.58
N LEU A 220 -32.10 -19.18 -7.63
CA LEU A 220 -33.55 -18.97 -7.71
C LEU A 220 -34.15 -19.47 -9.04
N TYR A 221 -33.41 -19.45 -10.14
CA TYR A 221 -33.85 -20.08 -11.39
C TYR A 221 -33.92 -21.60 -11.22
N GLU A 222 -32.85 -22.21 -10.74
CA GLU A 222 -32.74 -23.66 -10.53
C GLU A 222 -33.84 -24.20 -9.61
N MET A 223 -34.08 -23.56 -8.46
CA MET A 223 -35.19 -23.93 -7.56
C MET A 223 -36.57 -23.94 -8.26
N LEU A 224 -36.77 -23.10 -9.28
CA LEU A 224 -38.07 -22.91 -9.95
C LEU A 224 -38.17 -23.61 -11.30
N VAL A 225 -37.07 -24.16 -11.81
CA VAL A 225 -36.97 -24.78 -13.15
C VAL A 225 -36.52 -26.23 -13.08
N GLY A 226 -35.71 -26.60 -12.10
CA GLY A 226 -35.08 -27.92 -11.94
C GLY A 226 -33.66 -28.01 -12.52
N ASP A 227 -33.31 -27.14 -13.48
CA ASP A 227 -32.00 -27.08 -14.14
C ASP A 227 -31.35 -25.70 -13.95
N THR A 228 -30.02 -25.62 -14.08
CA THR A 228 -29.30 -24.34 -14.07
C THR A 228 -29.55 -23.55 -15.38
N PRO A 229 -29.71 -22.21 -15.33
CA PRO A 229 -30.09 -21.39 -16.50
C PRO A 229 -29.07 -21.40 -17.65
N PHE A 230 -27.83 -21.82 -17.39
CA PHE A 230 -26.74 -21.82 -18.35
C PHE A 230 -26.12 -23.21 -18.57
N TYR A 231 -26.77 -24.28 -18.10
CA TYR A 231 -26.32 -25.67 -18.22
C TYR A 231 -25.89 -26.03 -19.66
N ALA A 232 -24.81 -26.79 -19.81
CA ALA A 232 -24.44 -27.44 -21.06
C ALA A 232 -23.59 -28.70 -20.80
N ASP A 233 -23.57 -29.64 -21.75
CA ASP A 233 -22.81 -30.90 -21.69
C ASP A 233 -21.28 -30.73 -21.52
N SER A 234 -20.77 -29.50 -21.60
CA SER A 234 -19.34 -29.20 -21.45
C SER A 234 -19.12 -27.86 -20.75
N LEU A 235 -18.07 -27.82 -19.92
CA LEU A 235 -17.60 -26.66 -19.19
C LEU A 235 -17.51 -25.38 -20.05
N VAL A 236 -16.92 -25.52 -21.25
CA VAL A 236 -16.77 -24.42 -22.21
C VAL A 236 -18.12 -23.98 -22.78
N GLY A 237 -19.08 -24.90 -22.93
CA GLY A 237 -20.46 -24.60 -23.28
C GLY A 237 -21.16 -23.75 -22.21
N THR A 238 -21.05 -24.14 -20.94
CA THR A 238 -21.61 -23.39 -19.79
C THR A 238 -21.02 -21.98 -19.73
N TYR A 239 -19.70 -21.83 -19.80
CA TYR A 239 -19.05 -20.52 -19.87
C TYR A 239 -19.48 -19.70 -21.09
N SER A 240 -19.67 -20.33 -22.25
CA SER A 240 -20.16 -19.65 -23.46
C SER A 240 -21.61 -19.15 -23.29
N LYS A 241 -22.46 -19.93 -22.61
CA LYS A 241 -23.83 -19.52 -22.26
C LYS A 241 -23.83 -18.37 -21.25
N ILE A 242 -23.05 -18.44 -20.18
CA ILE A 242 -22.91 -17.37 -19.16
C ILE A 242 -22.41 -16.05 -19.80
N MET A 243 -21.38 -16.13 -20.64
CA MET A 243 -20.83 -14.96 -21.33
C MET A 243 -21.82 -14.33 -22.34
N ASN A 244 -22.80 -15.10 -22.81
CA ASN A 244 -23.86 -14.68 -23.72
C ASN A 244 -25.24 -14.58 -23.03
N HIS A 245 -25.28 -14.37 -21.70
CA HIS A 245 -26.49 -14.43 -20.85
C HIS A 245 -27.72 -13.72 -21.43
N LYS A 246 -27.52 -12.55 -22.04
CA LYS A 246 -28.57 -11.71 -22.68
C LYS A 246 -29.37 -12.43 -23.77
N ASN A 247 -28.81 -13.48 -24.38
CA ASN A 247 -29.43 -14.26 -25.45
C ASN A 247 -29.60 -15.75 -25.07
N SER A 248 -28.88 -16.25 -24.07
CA SER A 248 -28.94 -17.65 -23.63
C SER A 248 -29.92 -17.90 -22.49
N LEU A 249 -30.24 -16.88 -21.68
CA LEU A 249 -31.23 -17.00 -20.61
C LEU A 249 -32.64 -17.13 -21.20
N THR A 250 -33.23 -18.31 -21.06
CA THR A 250 -34.59 -18.63 -21.48
C THR A 250 -35.34 -19.34 -20.34
N PHE A 251 -36.64 -19.09 -20.21
CA PHE A 251 -37.50 -19.84 -19.30
C PHE A 251 -38.32 -20.86 -20.11
N PRO A 252 -38.49 -22.11 -19.65
CA PRO A 252 -39.43 -23.04 -20.27
C PRO A 252 -40.86 -22.48 -20.27
N ASP A 253 -41.62 -22.75 -21.32
CA ASP A 253 -43.03 -22.36 -21.44
C ASP A 253 -43.93 -23.19 -20.51
N ASP A 254 -43.51 -24.41 -20.15
CA ASP A 254 -44.26 -25.38 -19.34
C ASP A 254 -44.22 -25.10 -17.82
N ASN A 255 -43.38 -24.15 -17.35
CA ASN A 255 -43.20 -23.87 -15.93
C ASN A 255 -43.97 -22.60 -15.48
N ASP A 256 -44.91 -22.78 -14.55
CA ASP A 256 -45.78 -21.75 -13.92
C ASP A 256 -45.02 -20.81 -12.95
N ILE A 257 -43.95 -20.16 -13.44
CA ILE A 257 -43.14 -19.21 -12.68
C ILE A 257 -43.77 -17.81 -12.75
N SER A 258 -44.01 -17.16 -11.60
CA SER A 258 -44.65 -15.84 -11.57
C SER A 258 -43.85 -14.76 -12.30
N LYS A 259 -44.55 -13.69 -12.70
CA LYS A 259 -43.93 -12.52 -13.32
C LYS A 259 -42.89 -11.88 -12.40
N GLU A 260 -43.17 -11.84 -11.11
CA GLU A 260 -42.31 -11.29 -10.07
C GLU A 260 -41.04 -12.15 -9.88
N ALA A 261 -41.16 -13.48 -9.94
CA ALA A 261 -40.02 -14.39 -9.91
C ALA A 261 -39.14 -14.26 -11.17
N LYS A 262 -39.74 -14.32 -12.38
CA LYS A 262 -39.00 -14.09 -13.65
C LYS A 262 -38.32 -12.71 -13.65
N ASN A 263 -38.95 -11.68 -13.09
CA ASN A 263 -38.38 -10.34 -12.97
C ASN A 263 -37.19 -10.28 -12.00
N LEU A 264 -37.26 -10.95 -10.84
CA LEU A 264 -36.14 -11.00 -9.90
C LEU A 264 -34.94 -11.73 -10.50
N ILE A 265 -35.16 -12.90 -11.11
CA ILE A 265 -34.12 -13.68 -11.78
C ILE A 265 -33.43 -12.84 -12.86
N CYS A 266 -34.18 -12.18 -13.75
CA CYS A 266 -33.60 -11.31 -14.78
C CYS A 266 -32.89 -10.07 -14.22
N ALA A 267 -33.27 -9.59 -13.03
CA ALA A 267 -32.62 -8.46 -12.37
C ALA A 267 -31.28 -8.84 -11.72
N PHE A 268 -31.09 -10.12 -11.35
CA PHE A 268 -29.81 -10.70 -10.94
C PHE A 268 -28.97 -11.17 -12.13
N LEU A 269 -29.57 -11.87 -13.09
CA LEU A 269 -28.90 -12.43 -14.27
C LEU A 269 -28.71 -11.40 -15.39
N THR A 270 -27.99 -10.33 -15.06
CA THR A 270 -27.62 -9.23 -15.97
C THR A 270 -26.18 -8.77 -15.73
N ASP A 271 -25.69 -7.83 -16.54
CA ASP A 271 -24.37 -7.24 -16.35
C ASP A 271 -24.28 -6.48 -15.02
N ARG A 272 -23.14 -6.63 -14.32
CA ARG A 272 -22.92 -6.12 -12.96
C ARG A 272 -23.23 -4.62 -12.79
N GLU A 273 -23.08 -3.81 -13.84
CA GLU A 273 -23.30 -2.36 -13.83
C GLU A 273 -24.77 -1.99 -13.55
N VAL A 274 -25.71 -2.88 -13.87
CA VAL A 274 -27.16 -2.70 -13.71
C VAL A 274 -27.83 -3.81 -12.89
N ARG A 275 -27.03 -4.68 -12.24
CA ARG A 275 -27.51 -5.81 -11.45
C ARG A 275 -28.13 -5.37 -10.13
N LEU A 276 -29.25 -6.00 -9.77
CA LEU A 276 -29.90 -5.80 -8.47
C LEU A 276 -28.98 -6.19 -7.32
N GLY A 277 -28.89 -5.35 -6.29
CA GLY A 277 -28.01 -5.51 -5.13
C GLY A 277 -26.69 -4.75 -5.24
N ARG A 278 -26.36 -4.19 -6.41
CA ARG A 278 -25.20 -3.30 -6.62
C ARG A 278 -25.26 -2.07 -5.71
N ASN A 279 -26.45 -1.54 -5.45
CA ASN A 279 -26.63 -0.35 -4.61
C ASN A 279 -26.92 -0.71 -3.13
N GLY A 280 -26.64 -1.96 -2.73
CA GLY A 280 -26.87 -2.51 -1.40
C GLY A 280 -28.10 -3.42 -1.30
N VAL A 281 -28.13 -4.29 -0.29
CA VAL A 281 -29.17 -5.33 -0.10
C VAL A 281 -30.61 -4.79 -0.09
N GLU A 282 -30.78 -3.53 0.31
CA GLU A 282 -32.08 -2.90 0.53
C GLU A 282 -32.96 -2.81 -0.73
N GLU A 283 -32.37 -2.77 -1.93
CA GLU A 283 -33.15 -2.86 -3.18
C GLU A 283 -33.63 -4.29 -3.49
N ILE A 284 -32.87 -5.31 -3.06
CA ILE A 284 -33.30 -6.71 -3.10
C ILE A 284 -34.47 -6.92 -2.14
N LYS A 285 -34.34 -6.46 -0.89
CA LYS A 285 -35.36 -6.65 0.16
C LYS A 285 -36.73 -6.05 -0.19
N ARG A 286 -36.74 -4.97 -0.99
CA ARG A 286 -37.97 -4.31 -1.49
C ARG A 286 -38.56 -4.93 -2.75
N HIS A 287 -37.91 -5.92 -3.36
CA HIS A 287 -38.40 -6.51 -4.60
C HIS A 287 -39.74 -7.22 -4.39
N LEU A 288 -40.70 -7.02 -5.32
CA LEU A 288 -42.09 -7.48 -5.16
C LEU A 288 -42.22 -9.00 -4.97
N PHE A 289 -41.27 -9.77 -5.51
CA PHE A 289 -41.18 -11.22 -5.29
C PHE A 289 -41.20 -11.59 -3.80
N PHE A 290 -40.52 -10.86 -2.93
CA PHE A 290 -40.43 -11.20 -1.50
C PHE A 290 -41.67 -10.80 -0.69
N LYS A 291 -42.65 -10.10 -1.29
CA LYS A 291 -43.90 -9.74 -0.63
C LYS A 291 -44.67 -11.01 -0.25
N ASN A 292 -44.89 -11.22 1.04
CA ASN A 292 -45.59 -12.36 1.60
C ASN A 292 -46.35 -11.96 2.88
N ASP A 293 -47.07 -12.92 3.47
CA ASP A 293 -47.89 -12.78 4.69
C ASP A 293 -47.41 -13.65 5.86
N GLN A 294 -46.28 -14.35 5.70
CA GLN A 294 -45.76 -15.32 6.68
C GLN A 294 -44.63 -14.77 7.54
N TRP A 295 -43.75 -13.94 6.97
CA TRP A 295 -42.52 -13.48 7.59
C TRP A 295 -42.16 -12.04 7.20
N ALA A 296 -41.39 -11.37 8.06
CA ALA A 296 -40.69 -10.12 7.79
C ALA A 296 -39.16 -10.37 7.80
N TRP A 297 -38.37 -9.52 7.15
CA TRP A 297 -36.92 -9.72 7.01
C TRP A 297 -36.20 -9.82 8.35
N GLU A 298 -36.69 -9.09 9.36
CA GLU A 298 -36.14 -9.00 10.70
C GLU A 298 -36.44 -10.24 11.56
N THR A 299 -37.49 -11.00 11.23
CA THR A 299 -37.98 -12.16 12.01
C THR A 299 -38.03 -13.46 11.19
N LEU A 300 -37.50 -13.46 9.96
CA LEU A 300 -37.54 -14.61 9.04
C LEU A 300 -37.06 -15.90 9.71
N ARG A 301 -35.92 -15.84 10.40
CA ARG A 301 -35.30 -16.98 11.08
C ARG A 301 -35.99 -17.41 12.39
N ASP A 302 -36.96 -16.63 12.86
CA ASP A 302 -37.81 -16.98 14.01
C ASP A 302 -39.14 -17.63 13.56
N THR A 303 -39.44 -17.62 12.25
CA THR A 303 -40.61 -18.30 11.68
C THR A 303 -40.34 -19.78 11.42
N VAL A 304 -41.37 -20.59 11.16
CA VAL A 304 -41.18 -22.02 10.86
C VAL A 304 -40.70 -22.19 9.41
N ALA A 305 -39.56 -22.83 9.22
CA ALA A 305 -39.00 -23.14 7.90
C ALA A 305 -39.92 -24.05 7.05
N PRO A 306 -39.82 -24.01 5.71
CA PRO A 306 -40.64 -24.83 4.81
C PRO A 306 -40.50 -26.34 5.01
N VAL A 307 -39.27 -26.81 5.22
CA VAL A 307 -38.93 -28.20 5.52
C VAL A 307 -38.19 -28.22 6.85
N VAL A 308 -38.82 -28.78 7.89
CA VAL A 308 -38.16 -29.07 9.17
C VAL A 308 -37.75 -30.55 9.15
N PRO A 309 -36.46 -30.89 9.29
CA PRO A 309 -36.01 -32.28 9.20
C PRO A 309 -36.50 -33.11 10.40
N ASP A 310 -37.03 -34.31 10.13
CA ASP A 310 -37.40 -35.27 11.18
C ASP A 310 -36.19 -36.14 11.53
N LEU A 311 -35.62 -35.92 12.72
CA LEU A 311 -34.32 -36.45 13.12
C LEU A 311 -34.48 -37.48 14.24
N SER A 312 -34.04 -38.72 13.99
CA SER A 312 -34.14 -39.82 14.96
C SER A 312 -33.16 -39.71 16.13
N SER A 313 -32.03 -39.01 15.95
CA SER A 313 -30.96 -38.88 16.95
C SER A 313 -30.04 -37.69 16.69
N ASP A 314 -29.10 -37.43 17.60
CA ASP A 314 -28.06 -36.39 17.45
C ASP A 314 -26.97 -36.73 16.41
N ILE A 315 -26.99 -37.94 15.86
CA ILE A 315 -26.10 -38.45 14.81
C ILE A 315 -26.86 -38.91 13.56
N ASP A 316 -28.12 -38.49 13.41
CA ASP A 316 -28.90 -38.80 12.22
C ASP A 316 -28.24 -38.17 10.97
N THR A 317 -28.03 -38.98 9.94
CA THR A 317 -27.40 -38.60 8.65
C THR A 317 -28.29 -38.94 7.46
N SER A 318 -29.60 -39.12 7.68
CA SER A 318 -30.57 -39.46 6.62
C SER A 318 -30.68 -38.41 5.51
N ASN A 319 -30.36 -37.15 5.80
CA ASN A 319 -30.31 -36.05 4.83
C ASN A 319 -28.93 -35.91 4.13
N PHE A 320 -28.08 -36.94 4.21
CA PHE A 320 -26.76 -36.98 3.57
C PHE A 320 -26.55 -38.32 2.84
N ASP A 321 -26.27 -38.24 1.54
CA ASP A 321 -26.00 -39.41 0.70
C ASP A 321 -24.88 -40.31 1.25
N ASP A 322 -24.95 -41.59 0.93
CA ASP A 322 -23.89 -42.55 1.24
C ASP A 322 -22.72 -42.40 0.26
N LEU A 323 -21.61 -41.87 0.75
CA LEU A 323 -20.39 -41.69 -0.02
C LEU A 323 -19.56 -42.97 -0.04
N GLU A 324 -19.13 -43.42 -1.21
CA GLU A 324 -18.26 -44.60 -1.34
C GLU A 324 -16.94 -44.42 -0.56
N GLU A 325 -16.50 -45.47 0.12
CA GLU A 325 -15.16 -45.55 0.72
C GLU A 325 -14.11 -45.62 -0.39
N ASP A 326 -13.52 -44.48 -0.74
CA ASP A 326 -12.30 -44.48 -1.55
C ASP A 326 -11.16 -45.18 -0.78
N LYS A 327 -10.71 -46.32 -1.31
CA LYS A 327 -9.68 -47.19 -0.72
C LYS A 327 -8.30 -46.94 -1.31
N GLY A 328 -8.11 -45.80 -1.96
CA GLY A 328 -6.79 -45.34 -2.43
C GLY A 328 -5.79 -45.14 -1.29
N ASP A 329 -4.51 -45.40 -1.57
CA ASP A 329 -3.42 -45.03 -0.66
C ASP A 329 -3.34 -43.49 -0.56
N GLU A 330 -3.45 -42.94 0.65
CA GLU A 330 -3.24 -41.50 0.89
C GLU A 330 -1.84 -41.07 0.39
N GLU A 331 -1.79 -40.19 -0.61
CA GLU A 331 -0.54 -39.54 -1.01
C GLU A 331 -0.02 -38.66 0.13
N THR A 332 1.23 -38.92 0.55
CA THR A 332 1.90 -38.19 1.64
C THR A 332 3.16 -37.49 1.14
N PHE A 333 3.63 -36.49 1.89
CA PHE A 333 4.84 -35.76 1.53
C PHE A 333 6.05 -36.70 1.43
N PRO A 334 6.81 -36.67 0.31
CA PRO A 334 8.01 -37.48 0.18
C PRO A 334 9.06 -37.06 1.21
N ILE A 335 9.77 -38.04 1.79
CA ILE A 335 10.81 -37.79 2.81
C ILE A 335 11.88 -36.86 2.20
N PRO A 336 12.03 -35.62 2.71
CA PRO A 336 12.79 -34.61 1.99
C PRO A 336 14.29 -34.74 2.29
N LYS A 337 15.11 -34.73 1.23
CA LYS A 337 16.58 -34.83 1.32
C LYS A 337 17.27 -33.53 1.79
N ALA A 338 16.53 -32.42 1.78
CA ALA A 338 16.93 -31.10 2.27
C ALA A 338 15.74 -30.44 2.98
N PHE A 339 15.93 -29.29 3.63
CA PHE A 339 14.81 -28.60 4.26
C PHE A 339 13.89 -27.99 3.20
N VAL A 340 12.64 -28.46 3.13
CA VAL A 340 11.60 -28.00 2.17
C VAL A 340 10.50 -27.15 2.82
N GLY A 341 10.36 -27.20 4.15
CA GLY A 341 9.44 -26.31 4.87
C GLY A 341 7.94 -26.57 4.68
N ASN A 342 7.51 -27.76 4.23
CA ASN A 342 6.10 -28.08 3.94
C ASN A 342 5.09 -27.76 5.07
N GLN A 343 5.53 -27.65 6.32
CA GLN A 343 4.65 -27.32 7.46
C GLN A 343 4.55 -25.81 7.76
N LEU A 344 5.33 -24.95 7.06
CA LEU A 344 5.38 -23.51 7.30
C LEU A 344 4.11 -22.74 6.89
N PRO A 345 3.42 -23.03 5.75
CA PRO A 345 2.21 -22.30 5.36
C PRO A 345 1.07 -22.40 6.37
N PHE A 346 1.12 -23.42 7.23
CA PHE A 346 0.11 -23.72 8.25
C PHE A 346 0.44 -23.11 9.63
N GLN A 347 1.47 -22.26 9.72
CA GLN A 347 1.86 -21.55 10.95
C GLN A 347 1.33 -20.11 10.97
N GLU A 348 0.28 -19.89 11.77
CA GLU A 348 -0.44 -18.61 11.88
C GLU A 348 0.45 -17.38 12.12
N ASN A 349 1.47 -17.50 12.97
CA ASN A 349 2.34 -16.37 13.30
C ASN A 349 3.32 -16.02 12.17
N LEU A 350 3.72 -16.98 11.32
CA LEU A 350 4.50 -16.67 10.12
C LEU A 350 3.61 -16.00 9.07
N GLN A 351 2.41 -16.55 8.84
CA GLN A 351 1.52 -16.01 7.81
C GLN A 351 0.99 -14.61 8.16
N LYS A 352 0.75 -14.28 9.43
CA LYS A 352 0.44 -12.89 9.85
C LYS A 352 1.57 -11.89 9.58
N THR A 353 2.81 -12.35 9.39
CA THR A 353 3.93 -11.52 8.95
C THR A 353 4.01 -11.48 7.42
N ILE A 354 3.81 -12.62 6.74
CA ILE A 354 3.80 -12.71 5.27
C ILE A 354 2.65 -11.89 4.68
N TYR A 355 1.42 -12.05 5.18
CA TYR A 355 0.24 -11.29 4.75
C TYR A 355 0.43 -9.78 4.89
N LYS A 356 1.13 -9.30 5.94
CA LYS A 356 1.46 -7.86 6.08
C LYS A 356 2.43 -7.37 5.00
N LEU A 357 3.35 -8.22 4.54
CA LEU A 357 4.28 -7.92 3.47
C LEU A 357 3.58 -8.01 2.10
N GLU A 358 2.67 -8.96 1.92
CA GLU A 358 1.83 -9.11 0.72
C GLU A 358 0.83 -7.95 0.59
N GLU A 359 0.18 -7.53 1.69
CA GLU A 359 -0.70 -6.35 1.73
C GLU A 359 0.08 -5.07 1.39
N GLN A 360 1.32 -4.92 1.88
CA GLN A 360 2.19 -3.80 1.49
C GLN A 360 2.52 -3.85 -0.02
N LEU A 361 2.93 -5.00 -0.54
CA LEU A 361 3.26 -5.17 -1.95
C LEU A 361 2.05 -4.95 -2.89
N HIS A 362 0.87 -5.43 -2.51
CA HIS A 362 -0.37 -5.26 -3.30
C HIS A 362 -0.81 -3.79 -3.33
N ASN A 363 -0.72 -3.07 -2.21
CA ASN A 363 -1.00 -1.64 -2.18
C ASN A 363 -0.03 -0.84 -3.09
N GLU A 364 1.26 -1.20 -3.14
CA GLU A 364 2.22 -0.59 -4.07
C GLU A 364 1.89 -0.91 -5.54
N MET A 365 1.45 -2.14 -5.84
CA MET A 365 1.01 -2.52 -7.20
C MET A 365 -0.26 -1.79 -7.65
N GLN A 366 -1.27 -1.64 -6.78
CA GLN A 366 -2.50 -0.91 -7.13
C GLN A 366 -2.22 0.56 -7.47
N LEU A 367 -1.37 1.24 -6.69
CA LEU A 367 -0.97 2.62 -6.96
C LEU A 367 -0.29 2.79 -8.33
N LYS A 368 0.44 1.76 -8.78
CA LYS A 368 1.11 1.75 -10.08
C LYS A 368 0.12 1.59 -11.23
N ASP A 369 -0.81 0.63 -11.13
CA ASP A 369 -1.80 0.36 -12.18
C ASP A 369 -2.77 1.54 -12.37
N GLU A 370 -3.18 2.21 -11.28
CA GLU A 370 -3.97 3.46 -11.37
C GLU A 370 -3.22 4.59 -12.09
N MET A 371 -1.91 4.74 -11.83
CA MET A 371 -1.08 5.72 -12.54
C MET A 371 -0.96 5.40 -14.03
N GLU A 372 -0.78 4.12 -14.40
CA GLU A 372 -0.65 3.71 -15.81
C GLU A 372 -1.96 3.91 -16.59
N GLN A 373 -3.12 3.51 -16.05
CA GLN A 373 -4.41 3.77 -16.72
C GLN A 373 -4.70 5.27 -16.91
N LYS A 374 -4.34 6.10 -15.93
CA LYS A 374 -4.54 7.56 -15.97
C LYS A 374 -3.62 8.24 -16.97
N CYS A 375 -2.41 7.72 -17.16
CA CYS A 375 -1.50 8.13 -18.23
C CYS A 375 -2.05 7.73 -19.62
N ARG A 376 -2.56 6.50 -19.79
CA ARG A 376 -3.05 6.02 -21.10
C ARG A 376 -4.22 6.86 -21.63
N ARG A 377 -5.25 7.13 -20.81
CA ARG A 377 -6.42 7.97 -21.20
C ARG A 377 -6.03 9.41 -21.58
N ASN A 378 -5.04 9.98 -20.89
CA ASN A 378 -4.53 11.32 -21.23
C ASN A 378 -3.72 11.31 -22.53
N LEU A 379 -2.97 10.24 -22.83
CA LEU A 379 -2.26 10.09 -24.10
C LEU A 379 -3.24 10.05 -25.28
N GLU A 380 -4.28 9.23 -25.22
CA GLU A 380 -5.26 9.06 -26.32
C GLU A 380 -5.94 10.39 -26.70
N SER A 381 -6.38 11.15 -25.69
CA SER A 381 -6.92 12.51 -25.87
C SER A 381 -5.91 13.45 -26.55
N THR A 382 -4.66 13.45 -26.07
CA THR A 382 -3.60 14.32 -26.59
C THR A 382 -3.19 13.95 -28.03
N VAL A 383 -3.15 12.65 -28.36
CA VAL A 383 -2.85 12.16 -29.71
C VAL A 383 -3.93 12.63 -30.70
N SER A 384 -5.22 12.47 -30.37
CA SER A 384 -6.31 12.93 -31.25
C SER A 384 -6.28 14.45 -31.50
N GLN A 385 -5.86 15.23 -30.51
CA GLN A 385 -5.68 16.68 -30.68
C GLN A 385 -4.47 17.02 -31.57
N ILE A 386 -3.34 16.34 -31.38
CA ILE A 386 -2.12 16.53 -32.20
C ILE A 386 -2.36 16.13 -33.66
N GLU A 387 -3.16 15.11 -33.94
CA GLU A 387 -3.51 14.71 -35.32
C GLU A 387 -4.30 15.80 -36.06
N LYS A 388 -5.21 16.50 -35.38
CA LYS A 388 -5.94 17.66 -35.95
C LYS A 388 -4.99 18.83 -36.23
N GLU A 389 -4.08 19.15 -35.31
CA GLU A 389 -3.10 20.22 -35.49
C GLU A 389 -2.08 19.90 -36.60
N LYS A 390 -1.68 18.63 -36.76
CA LYS A 390 -0.81 18.16 -37.84
C LYS A 390 -1.41 18.42 -39.22
N MET A 391 -2.72 18.19 -39.41
CA MET A 391 -3.40 18.50 -40.68
C MET A 391 -3.43 20.01 -40.98
N LEU A 392 -3.65 20.85 -39.97
CA LEU A 392 -3.61 22.31 -40.11
C LEU A 392 -2.20 22.84 -40.44
N LEU A 393 -1.17 22.29 -39.80
CA LEU A 393 0.23 22.64 -40.08
C LEU A 393 0.67 22.18 -41.48
N GLN A 394 0.24 20.99 -41.94
CA GLN A 394 0.53 20.52 -43.29
C GLN A 394 -0.07 21.44 -44.36
N HIS A 395 -1.28 21.96 -44.14
CA HIS A 395 -1.89 22.96 -45.03
C HIS A 395 -1.05 24.24 -45.12
N ARG A 396 -0.58 24.77 -43.98
CA ARG A 396 0.29 25.96 -43.94
C ARG A 396 1.64 25.74 -44.60
N ILE A 397 2.27 24.57 -44.43
CA ILE A 397 3.55 24.25 -45.08
C ILE A 397 3.40 24.27 -46.60
N ASN A 398 2.34 23.67 -47.13
CA ASN A 398 2.05 23.69 -48.57
C ASN A 398 1.79 25.13 -49.09
N GLU A 399 1.20 26.00 -48.27
CA GLU A 399 0.97 27.42 -48.59
C GLU A 399 2.28 28.23 -48.61
N TYR A 400 3.18 28.00 -47.65
CA TYR A 400 4.51 28.61 -47.62
C TYR A 400 5.40 28.13 -48.77
N GLN A 401 5.30 26.86 -49.18
CA GLN A 401 6.02 26.35 -50.35
C GLN A 401 5.60 27.10 -51.63
N ARG A 402 4.30 27.31 -51.87
CA ARG A 402 3.81 28.11 -53.03
C ARG A 402 4.33 29.54 -53.01
N LYS A 403 4.40 30.18 -51.84
CA LYS A 403 4.94 31.55 -51.69
C LYS A 403 6.47 31.59 -51.94
N ALA A 404 7.21 30.57 -51.50
CA ALA A 404 8.64 30.46 -51.76
C ALA A 404 8.98 30.15 -53.24
N GLU A 405 8.11 29.41 -53.94
CA GLU A 405 8.22 29.19 -55.38
C GLU A 405 7.98 30.48 -56.18
N GLN A 406 6.92 31.24 -55.86
CA GLN A 406 6.68 32.56 -56.47
C GLN A 406 7.86 33.53 -56.27
N GLU A 407 8.48 33.55 -55.10
CA GLU A 407 9.59 34.48 -54.84
C GLU A 407 10.89 34.08 -55.54
N ASN A 408 11.13 32.78 -55.76
CA ASN A 408 12.22 32.29 -56.62
C ASN A 408 11.98 32.61 -58.10
N GLU A 409 10.72 32.58 -58.57
CA GLU A 409 10.35 33.00 -59.92
C GLU A 409 10.67 34.49 -60.14
N LYS A 410 10.28 35.37 -59.20
CA LYS A 410 10.63 36.80 -59.22
C LYS A 410 12.14 37.01 -59.19
N ARG A 411 12.88 36.28 -58.35
CA ARG A 411 14.35 36.40 -58.26
C ARG A 411 15.03 36.05 -59.59
N ARG A 412 14.53 35.04 -60.31
CA ARG A 412 14.99 34.69 -61.66
C ARG A 412 14.73 35.80 -62.67
N ASN A 413 13.59 36.47 -62.61
CA ASN A 413 13.28 37.57 -63.52
C ASN A 413 14.23 38.76 -63.30
N VAL A 414 14.51 39.12 -62.04
CA VAL A 414 15.49 40.18 -61.70
C VAL A 414 16.93 39.76 -62.06
N GLU A 415 17.31 38.50 -61.86
CA GLU A 415 18.61 37.98 -62.30
C GLU A 415 18.79 38.07 -63.84
N ASN A 416 17.72 37.87 -64.61
CA ASN A 416 17.72 38.04 -66.06
C ASN A 416 17.81 39.52 -66.49
N GLU A 417 17.05 40.43 -65.85
CA GLU A 417 17.11 41.88 -66.12
C GLU A 417 18.51 42.45 -65.85
N VAL A 418 19.15 42.04 -64.76
CA VAL A 418 20.53 42.42 -64.41
C VAL A 418 21.55 41.88 -65.43
N SER A 419 21.25 40.77 -66.12
CA SER A 419 22.08 40.31 -67.24
C SER A 419 21.95 41.23 -68.45
N THR A 420 20.71 41.56 -68.88
CA THR A 420 20.48 42.47 -70.01
C THR A 420 21.01 43.88 -69.78
N LEU A 421 20.98 44.39 -68.54
CA LEU A 421 21.54 45.69 -68.18
C LEU A 421 23.08 45.69 -68.15
N LYS A 422 23.73 44.53 -67.95
CA LYS A 422 25.19 44.42 -68.08
C LYS A 422 25.63 44.46 -69.54
N ASP A 423 24.91 43.80 -70.43
CA ASP A 423 25.22 43.81 -71.86
C ASP A 423 25.08 45.23 -72.45
N GLN A 424 24.05 45.98 -72.03
CA GLN A 424 23.87 47.39 -72.39
C GLN A 424 24.95 48.33 -71.82
N LEU A 425 25.57 47.98 -70.69
CA LEU A 425 26.65 48.75 -70.08
C LEU A 425 28.01 48.49 -70.75
N GLU A 426 28.17 47.37 -71.44
CA GLU A 426 29.40 47.03 -72.18
C GLU A 426 29.47 47.78 -73.51
N ASP A 427 28.32 47.97 -74.20
CA ASP A 427 28.23 48.76 -75.44
C ASP A 427 28.44 50.27 -75.21
N LEU A 428 27.96 50.82 -74.08
CA LEU A 428 28.13 52.25 -73.75
C LEU A 428 29.57 52.65 -73.35
N LYS A 429 30.48 51.69 -73.15
CA LYS A 429 31.91 51.97 -72.84
C LYS A 429 32.77 52.34 -74.05
N LYS A 430 32.21 52.32 -75.27
CA LYS A 430 32.88 52.82 -76.48
C LYS A 430 32.27 54.13 -76.97
N VAL A 431 32.42 55.22 -76.22
CA VAL A 431 32.61 56.57 -76.82
C VAL A 431 33.07 57.61 -75.78
N ASN A 432 34.03 58.42 -76.23
CA ASN A 432 34.52 59.71 -75.71
C ASN A 432 35.36 59.77 -74.41
N GLN A 433 36.35 60.66 -74.48
CA GLN A 433 37.41 60.84 -73.49
C GLN A 433 37.26 62.16 -72.71
N ASN A 434 37.90 62.21 -71.54
CA ASN A 434 38.43 63.41 -70.87
C ASN A 434 37.45 64.54 -70.50
N SER A 435 37.01 64.57 -69.24
CA SER A 435 37.44 65.61 -68.25
C SER A 435 36.45 65.76 -67.08
N GLN A 436 36.59 64.99 -65.99
CA GLN A 436 35.78 65.22 -64.76
C GLN A 436 36.43 64.81 -63.42
N LEU A 437 37.71 64.44 -63.40
CA LEU A 437 38.42 63.90 -62.22
C LEU A 437 38.69 64.88 -61.05
N ALA A 438 38.18 66.11 -61.09
CA ALA A 438 38.42 67.14 -60.07
C ALA A 438 37.25 67.37 -59.09
N ASN A 439 36.00 67.11 -59.50
CA ASN A 439 34.82 67.48 -58.69
C ASN A 439 34.28 66.34 -57.81
N GLU A 440 34.44 65.08 -58.22
CA GLU A 440 33.89 63.93 -57.48
C GLU A 440 34.55 63.74 -56.10
N LYS A 441 35.84 64.08 -55.97
CA LYS A 441 36.61 63.92 -54.73
C LYS A 441 36.17 64.86 -53.60
N LEU A 442 35.59 66.02 -53.94
CA LEU A 442 35.06 66.97 -52.95
C LEU A 442 33.69 66.52 -52.43
N ALA A 443 32.82 66.01 -53.32
CA ALA A 443 31.50 65.50 -52.94
C ALA A 443 31.57 64.24 -52.05
N GLN A 444 32.51 63.32 -52.30
CA GLN A 444 32.70 62.14 -51.46
C GLN A 444 33.12 62.49 -50.02
N LEU A 445 34.00 63.47 -49.84
CA LEU A 445 34.49 63.85 -48.50
C LEU A 445 33.44 64.60 -47.66
N GLN A 446 32.56 65.39 -48.28
CA GLN A 446 31.45 66.02 -47.55
C GLN A 446 30.42 64.99 -47.08
N LYS A 447 30.07 64.01 -47.92
CA LYS A 447 29.11 62.96 -47.55
C LYS A 447 29.60 62.10 -46.37
N GLN A 448 30.88 61.72 -46.37
CA GLN A 448 31.49 60.95 -45.28
C GLN A 448 31.52 61.71 -43.94
N LEU A 449 31.64 63.05 -43.98
CA LEU A 449 31.61 63.89 -42.77
C LEU A 449 30.19 64.00 -42.18
N GLU A 450 29.15 64.00 -43.02
CA GLU A 450 27.76 64.11 -42.60
C GLU A 450 27.27 62.78 -41.98
N GLU A 451 27.55 61.65 -42.64
CA GLU A 451 27.26 60.30 -42.14
C GLU A 451 27.93 60.01 -40.77
N ALA A 452 29.17 60.49 -40.55
CA ALA A 452 29.88 60.34 -39.29
C ALA A 452 29.27 61.16 -38.13
N ASN A 453 28.72 62.35 -38.42
CA ASN A 453 28.11 63.21 -37.40
C ASN A 453 26.75 62.69 -36.92
N ASP A 454 25.96 62.08 -37.80
CA ASP A 454 24.68 61.48 -37.40
C ASP A 454 24.87 60.19 -36.58
N LEU A 455 25.86 59.37 -36.93
CA LEU A 455 26.28 58.24 -36.09
C LEU A 455 26.62 58.69 -34.66
N LEU A 456 27.42 59.76 -34.50
CA LEU A 456 27.80 60.29 -33.19
C LEU A 456 26.60 60.80 -32.35
N ARG A 457 25.59 61.39 -32.99
CA ARG A 457 24.33 61.78 -32.30
C ARG A 457 23.55 60.55 -31.82
N THR A 458 23.42 59.52 -32.67
CA THR A 458 22.67 58.31 -32.31
C THR A 458 23.35 57.53 -31.17
N GLU A 459 24.68 57.47 -31.13
CA GLU A 459 25.42 56.90 -29.99
C GLU A 459 25.13 57.65 -28.69
N SER A 460 25.20 58.99 -28.70
CA SER A 460 24.93 59.82 -27.53
C SER A 460 23.53 59.57 -26.93
N ASP A 461 22.50 59.52 -27.78
CA ASP A 461 21.13 59.20 -27.35
C ASP A 461 20.98 57.75 -26.83
N THR A 462 21.70 56.78 -27.40
CA THR A 462 21.73 55.42 -26.82
C THR A 462 22.42 55.37 -25.46
N ALA A 463 23.51 56.11 -25.26
CA ALA A 463 24.21 56.17 -23.97
C ALA A 463 23.33 56.78 -22.86
N VAL A 464 22.52 57.80 -23.16
CA VAL A 464 21.56 58.37 -22.20
C VAL A 464 20.45 57.37 -21.85
N ARG A 465 19.89 56.65 -22.83
CA ARG A 465 18.89 55.60 -22.59
C ARG A 465 19.44 54.47 -21.72
N LEU A 466 20.67 54.02 -21.98
CA LEU A 466 21.33 52.97 -21.20
C LEU A 466 21.56 53.37 -19.74
N ARG A 467 21.99 54.62 -19.46
CA ARG A 467 22.15 55.12 -18.08
C ARG A 467 20.83 55.17 -17.31
N LYS A 468 19.71 55.48 -17.98
CA LYS A 468 18.38 55.51 -17.36
C LYS A 468 17.87 54.09 -17.04
N SER A 469 18.05 53.16 -17.98
CA SER A 469 17.77 51.74 -17.75
C SER A 469 18.61 51.14 -16.59
N HIS A 470 19.90 51.48 -16.51
CA HIS A 470 20.78 51.04 -15.43
C HIS A 470 20.35 51.56 -14.05
N THR A 471 19.81 52.79 -13.96
CA THR A 471 19.33 53.35 -12.68
C THR A 471 17.99 52.78 -12.25
N GLU A 472 17.12 52.40 -13.18
CA GLU A 472 15.88 51.66 -12.88
C GLU A 472 16.18 50.21 -12.44
N MET A 473 17.06 49.51 -13.17
CA MET A 473 17.46 48.14 -12.83
C MET A 473 18.15 48.05 -11.45
N SER A 474 18.97 49.04 -11.09
CA SER A 474 19.58 49.11 -9.75
C SER A 474 18.55 49.23 -8.61
N LYS A 475 17.42 49.92 -8.84
CA LYS A 475 16.32 49.97 -7.85
C LYS A 475 15.59 48.63 -7.72
N SER A 476 15.35 47.94 -8.85
CA SER A 476 14.75 46.59 -8.83
C SER A 476 15.63 45.57 -8.12
N VAL A 477 16.96 45.63 -8.30
CA VAL A 477 17.92 44.78 -7.57
C VAL A 477 17.81 45.03 -6.06
N SER A 478 17.80 46.31 -5.62
CA SER A 478 17.67 46.65 -4.19
C SER A 478 16.36 46.15 -3.56
N GLN A 479 15.25 46.20 -4.30
CA GLN A 479 13.97 45.61 -3.83
C GLN A 479 14.05 44.08 -3.72
N LEU A 480 14.66 43.38 -4.68
CA LEU A 480 14.86 41.93 -4.63
C LEU A 480 15.77 41.51 -3.47
N GLU A 481 16.81 42.28 -3.15
CA GLU A 481 17.66 42.05 -1.98
C GLU A 481 16.94 42.26 -0.64
N SER A 482 15.90 43.10 -0.60
CA SER A 482 15.03 43.22 0.58
C SER A 482 14.12 41.99 0.73
N LEU A 483 13.46 41.57 -0.36
CA LEU A 483 12.57 40.41 -0.37
C LEU A 483 13.31 39.10 -0.07
N ASN A 484 14.54 38.96 -0.55
CA ASN A 484 15.39 37.80 -0.27
C ASN A 484 15.75 37.71 1.23
N ARG A 485 15.95 38.84 1.93
CA ARG A 485 16.19 38.86 3.38
C ARG A 485 14.96 38.42 4.18
N GLU A 486 13.75 38.82 3.77
CA GLU A 486 12.51 38.34 4.39
C GLU A 486 12.27 36.83 4.17
N LEU A 487 12.62 36.32 2.98
CA LEU A 487 12.55 34.88 2.68
C LEU A 487 13.57 34.06 3.49
N GLN A 488 14.77 34.59 3.71
CA GLN A 488 15.79 33.96 4.58
C GLN A 488 15.31 33.85 6.03
N GLU A 489 14.69 34.90 6.58
CA GLU A 489 14.16 34.86 7.95
C GLU A 489 12.97 33.90 8.07
N ARG A 490 12.08 33.81 7.06
CA ARG A 490 11.01 32.79 7.04
C ARG A 490 11.55 31.37 6.99
N ASN A 491 12.58 31.10 6.18
CA ASN A 491 13.23 29.78 6.16
C ASN A 491 13.81 29.43 7.53
N ARG A 492 14.48 30.38 8.20
CA ARG A 492 15.02 30.18 9.55
C ARG A 492 13.94 29.82 10.57
N ILE A 493 12.76 30.45 10.50
CA ILE A 493 11.61 30.11 11.36
C ILE A 493 11.08 28.71 11.07
N LEU A 494 10.97 28.32 9.80
CA LEU A 494 10.53 26.98 9.39
C LEU A 494 11.53 25.88 9.83
N GLU A 495 12.83 26.16 9.75
CA GLU A 495 13.89 25.23 10.16
C GLU A 495 13.93 25.04 11.69
N ASN A 496 13.67 26.10 12.45
CA ASN A 496 13.42 26.01 13.89
C ASN A 496 12.13 25.20 14.21
N SER A 497 11.06 25.37 13.42
CA SER A 497 9.82 24.60 13.61
C SER A 497 10.01 23.11 13.29
N LYS A 498 10.79 22.78 12.24
CA LYS A 498 11.14 21.42 11.88
C LYS A 498 11.94 20.75 13.00
N THR A 499 13.00 21.40 13.47
CA THR A 499 13.85 20.87 14.56
C THR A 499 13.15 20.79 15.92
N GLN A 500 11.99 21.44 16.09
CA GLN A 500 11.11 21.18 17.23
C GLN A 500 10.27 19.91 17.01
N MET A 501 9.61 19.76 15.85
CA MET A 501 8.85 18.55 15.52
C MET A 501 9.71 17.28 15.53
N ASP A 502 10.96 17.36 15.06
CA ASP A 502 11.91 16.25 15.13
C ASP A 502 12.19 15.81 16.58
N LYS A 503 12.26 16.75 17.54
CA LYS A 503 12.41 16.42 18.98
C LYS A 503 11.16 15.79 19.55
N ASP A 504 10.00 16.37 19.24
CA ASP A 504 8.70 15.88 19.72
C ASP A 504 8.46 14.44 19.22
N TYR A 505 8.88 14.12 17.99
CA TYR A 505 8.88 12.77 17.42
C TYR A 505 9.75 11.78 18.23
N TYR A 506 11.02 12.10 18.47
CA TYR A 506 11.90 11.24 19.28
C TYR A 506 11.39 11.08 20.72
N GLN A 507 10.75 12.11 21.27
CA GLN A 507 10.18 12.07 22.61
C GLN A 507 8.94 11.17 22.68
N LEU A 508 8.06 11.19 21.66
CA LEU A 508 6.99 10.21 21.52
C LEU A 508 7.51 8.78 21.30
N GLN A 509 8.57 8.61 20.51
CA GLN A 509 9.17 7.29 20.28
C GLN A 509 9.72 6.68 21.58
N ALA A 510 10.42 7.48 22.40
CA ALA A 510 10.94 7.04 23.70
C ALA A 510 9.81 6.66 24.68
N VAL A 511 8.67 7.37 24.66
CA VAL A 511 7.48 7.01 25.46
C VAL A 511 6.88 5.69 24.97
N LEU A 512 6.75 5.50 23.66
CA LEU A 512 6.25 4.25 23.06
C LEU A 512 7.16 3.04 23.39
N GLU A 513 8.48 3.24 23.43
CA GLU A 513 9.46 2.21 23.82
C GLU A 513 9.49 1.93 25.34
N ALA A 514 9.09 2.90 26.17
CA ALA A 514 8.82 2.65 27.59
C ALA A 514 7.53 1.83 27.75
N GLU A 515 6.43 2.27 27.17
CA GLU A 515 5.13 1.61 27.29
C GLU A 515 5.13 0.18 26.72
N ARG A 516 5.93 -0.09 25.68
CA ARG A 516 6.16 -1.46 25.16
C ARG A 516 6.89 -2.36 26.15
N ARG A 517 7.81 -1.83 26.97
CA ARG A 517 8.51 -2.60 28.00
C ARG A 517 7.60 -2.86 29.19
N ASP A 518 6.84 -1.86 29.61
CA ASP A 518 5.90 -1.98 30.73
C ASP A 518 4.80 -3.01 30.39
N ARG A 519 4.18 -2.93 29.20
CA ARG A 519 3.24 -3.95 28.70
C ARG A 519 3.87 -5.35 28.56
N GLY A 520 5.17 -5.43 28.33
CA GLY A 520 5.90 -6.71 28.31
C GLY A 520 5.97 -7.34 29.70
N HIS A 521 6.21 -6.52 30.73
CA HIS A 521 6.24 -6.95 32.12
C HIS A 521 4.84 -7.28 32.66
N ASP A 522 3.82 -6.48 32.30
CA ASP A 522 2.42 -6.80 32.58
C ASP A 522 2.00 -8.13 31.93
N SER A 523 2.46 -8.41 30.70
CA SER A 523 2.19 -9.69 30.02
C SER A 523 2.86 -10.89 30.69
N GLU A 524 4.03 -10.69 31.31
CA GLU A 524 4.74 -11.71 32.09
C GLU A 524 3.99 -11.98 33.41
N MET A 525 3.57 -10.92 34.10
CA MET A 525 2.75 -11.00 35.32
C MET A 525 1.36 -11.63 35.06
N ILE A 526 0.73 -11.36 33.92
CA ILE A 526 -0.50 -12.04 33.48
C ILE A 526 -0.25 -13.53 33.25
N GLY A 527 0.89 -13.91 32.67
CA GLY A 527 1.30 -15.31 32.50
C GLY A 527 1.42 -16.05 33.84
N ASP A 528 2.10 -15.47 34.82
CA ASP A 528 2.24 -16.02 36.16
C ASP A 528 0.88 -16.15 36.89
N LEU A 529 0.01 -15.15 36.75
CA LEU A 529 -1.35 -15.19 37.31
C LEU A 529 -2.20 -16.27 36.63
N GLN A 530 -2.11 -16.45 35.32
CA GLN A 530 -2.80 -17.50 34.58
C GLN A 530 -2.31 -18.90 34.96
N ALA A 531 -1.00 -19.09 35.12
CA ALA A 531 -0.42 -20.34 35.63
C ALA A 531 -0.96 -20.65 37.03
N ARG A 532 -1.04 -19.65 37.91
CA ARG A 532 -1.57 -19.82 39.28
C ARG A 532 -3.08 -20.08 39.31
N ILE A 533 -3.86 -19.43 38.45
CA ILE A 533 -5.29 -19.73 38.28
C ILE A 533 -5.48 -21.18 37.81
N THR A 534 -4.66 -21.66 36.89
CA THR A 534 -4.73 -23.05 36.40
C THR A 534 -4.45 -24.06 37.53
N SER A 535 -3.39 -23.83 38.31
CA SER A 535 -3.06 -24.66 39.48
C SER A 535 -4.19 -24.68 40.52
N LEU A 536 -4.82 -23.53 40.79
CA LEU A 536 -5.96 -23.44 41.73
C LEU A 536 -7.22 -24.13 41.17
N GLN A 537 -7.44 -24.10 39.86
CA GLN A 537 -8.53 -24.84 39.22
C GLN A 537 -8.33 -26.36 39.32
N GLU A 538 -7.09 -26.83 39.21
CA GLU A 538 -6.74 -28.25 39.42
C GLU A 538 -6.96 -28.67 40.88
N GLU A 539 -6.52 -27.86 41.86
CA GLU A 539 -6.80 -28.09 43.29
C GLU A 539 -8.31 -28.14 43.57
N VAL A 540 -9.09 -27.18 43.06
CA VAL A 540 -10.56 -27.16 43.22
C VAL A 540 -11.20 -28.40 42.60
N LYS A 541 -10.69 -28.89 41.46
CA LYS A 541 -11.17 -30.12 40.82
C LYS A 541 -10.86 -31.35 41.68
N HIS A 542 -9.67 -31.40 42.27
CA HIS A 542 -9.26 -32.49 43.16
C HIS A 542 -10.04 -32.47 44.50
N LEU A 543 -10.34 -31.29 45.04
CA LEU A 543 -11.17 -31.11 46.22
C LEU A 543 -12.62 -31.51 45.98
N LYS A 544 -13.20 -31.19 44.81
CA LYS A 544 -14.53 -31.66 44.42
C LYS A 544 -14.61 -33.19 44.36
N HIS A 545 -13.63 -33.84 43.73
CA HIS A 545 -13.60 -35.31 43.66
C HIS A 545 -13.44 -35.96 45.05
N ASN A 546 -12.65 -35.35 45.93
CA ASN A 546 -12.55 -35.78 47.33
C ASN A 546 -13.88 -35.60 48.09
N LEU A 547 -14.61 -34.50 47.84
CA LEU A 547 -15.92 -34.26 48.44
C LEU A 547 -16.95 -35.30 47.98
N GLU A 548 -17.04 -35.58 46.67
CA GLU A 548 -17.93 -36.62 46.12
C GLU A 548 -17.65 -38.00 46.75
N ARG A 549 -16.37 -38.36 46.92
CA ARG A 549 -15.97 -39.60 47.60
C ARG A 549 -16.44 -39.63 49.06
N VAL A 550 -16.22 -38.56 49.82
CA VAL A 550 -16.62 -38.45 51.23
C VAL A 550 -18.15 -38.43 51.37
N GLU A 551 -18.88 -37.84 50.42
CA GLU A 551 -20.35 -37.90 50.39
C GLU A 551 -20.86 -39.32 50.10
N GLY A 552 -20.16 -40.08 49.25
CA GLY A 552 -20.41 -41.51 49.04
C GLY A 552 -20.21 -42.33 50.32
N GLU A 553 -19.04 -42.20 50.95
CA GLU A 553 -18.70 -42.87 52.23
C GLU A 553 -19.71 -42.51 53.34
N ARG A 554 -20.13 -41.24 53.43
CA ARG A 554 -21.18 -40.79 54.36
C ARG A 554 -22.54 -41.43 54.08
N LYS A 555 -22.88 -41.65 52.81
CA LYS A 555 -24.14 -42.28 52.40
C LYS A 555 -24.16 -43.76 52.76
N GLU A 556 -23.08 -44.49 52.50
CA GLU A 556 -22.93 -45.89 52.93
C GLU A 556 -23.00 -46.02 54.46
N ALA A 557 -22.33 -45.13 55.20
CA ALA A 557 -22.41 -45.10 56.67
C ALA A 557 -23.84 -44.83 57.18
N GLN A 558 -24.60 -43.95 56.51
CA GLN A 558 -26.00 -43.68 56.84
C GLN A 558 -26.90 -44.89 56.55
N ASP A 559 -26.68 -45.60 55.43
CA ASP A 559 -27.46 -46.79 55.09
C ASP A 559 -27.17 -47.96 56.05
N LEU A 560 -25.92 -48.11 56.50
CA LEU A 560 -25.54 -49.05 57.58
C LEU A 560 -26.18 -48.70 58.93
N LEU A 561 -26.22 -47.40 59.29
CA LEU A 561 -26.92 -46.95 60.50
C LEU A 561 -28.42 -47.26 60.43
N ASN A 562 -29.06 -46.93 59.31
CA ASN A 562 -30.48 -47.23 59.05
C ASN A 562 -30.79 -48.73 59.11
N HIS A 563 -29.84 -49.59 58.70
CA HIS A 563 -29.95 -51.04 58.81
C HIS A 563 -29.88 -51.49 60.28
N SER A 564 -28.88 -51.02 61.02
CA SER A 564 -28.70 -51.39 62.44
C SER A 564 -29.85 -50.89 63.33
N GLU A 565 -30.43 -49.72 63.04
CA GLU A 565 -31.64 -49.24 63.73
C GLU A 565 -32.86 -50.14 63.46
N LYS A 566 -33.02 -50.68 62.25
CA LYS A 566 -34.08 -51.65 61.94
C LYS A 566 -33.87 -52.96 62.70
N GLU A 567 -32.64 -53.47 62.76
CA GLU A 567 -32.32 -54.66 63.56
C GLU A 567 -32.58 -54.45 65.05
N LYS A 568 -32.16 -53.30 65.60
CA LYS A 568 -32.44 -52.91 66.98
C LYS A 568 -33.95 -52.89 67.26
N ASN A 569 -34.74 -52.24 66.39
CA ASN A 569 -36.19 -52.16 66.56
C ASN A 569 -36.85 -53.56 66.49
N ASN A 570 -36.37 -54.44 65.61
CA ASN A 570 -36.85 -55.83 65.54
C ASN A 570 -36.51 -56.63 66.81
N LEU A 571 -35.30 -56.45 67.35
CA LEU A 571 -34.87 -57.05 68.62
C LEU A 571 -35.68 -56.52 69.81
N GLU A 572 -36.00 -55.22 69.83
CA GLU A 572 -36.83 -54.59 70.85
C GLU A 572 -38.29 -55.09 70.81
N ILE A 573 -38.83 -55.37 69.62
CA ILE A 573 -40.14 -56.02 69.44
C ILE A 573 -40.14 -57.46 69.98
N ASP A 574 -39.12 -58.27 69.67
CA ASP A 574 -38.99 -59.64 70.17
C ASP A 574 -38.77 -59.69 71.69
N LEU A 575 -37.97 -58.78 72.25
CA LEU A 575 -37.80 -58.60 73.69
C LEU A 575 -39.11 -58.23 74.38
N ASN A 576 -39.88 -57.28 73.83
CA ASN A 576 -41.19 -56.92 74.37
C ASN A 576 -42.21 -58.07 74.28
N TYR A 577 -42.18 -58.87 73.21
CA TYR A 577 -43.01 -60.07 73.09
C TYR A 577 -42.66 -61.12 74.14
N LYS A 578 -41.35 -61.39 74.34
CA LYS A 578 -40.84 -62.29 75.40
C LYS A 578 -41.18 -61.79 76.80
N LEU A 579 -41.04 -60.48 77.06
CA LEU A 579 -41.40 -59.84 78.33
C LEU A 579 -42.88 -60.08 78.65
N LYS A 580 -43.77 -59.86 77.67
CA LYS A 580 -45.22 -60.06 77.81
C LYS A 580 -45.58 -61.53 78.05
N SER A 581 -44.91 -62.46 77.37
CA SER A 581 -45.04 -63.91 77.61
C SER A 581 -44.56 -64.35 79.01
N LEU A 582 -43.52 -63.70 79.55
CA LEU A 582 -43.02 -63.95 80.90
C LEU A 582 -43.93 -63.36 81.98
N GLN A 583 -44.46 -62.15 81.77
CA GLN A 583 -45.47 -61.55 82.65
C GLN A 583 -46.73 -62.42 82.74
N GLN A 584 -47.24 -62.91 81.61
CA GLN A 584 -48.43 -63.76 81.58
C GLN A 584 -48.22 -65.11 82.30
N ARG A 585 -47.02 -65.71 82.19
CA ARG A 585 -46.64 -66.89 82.98
C ARG A 585 -46.49 -66.59 84.46
N LEU A 586 -45.92 -65.44 84.83
CA LEU A 586 -45.78 -65.03 86.22
C LEU A 586 -47.15 -64.79 86.88
N GLU A 587 -48.11 -64.19 86.16
CA GLU A 587 -49.49 -64.05 86.65
C GLU A 587 -50.20 -65.40 86.81
N GLN A 588 -49.94 -66.35 85.91
CA GLN A 588 -50.46 -67.72 86.02
C GLN A 588 -49.89 -68.45 87.24
N GLU A 589 -48.56 -68.45 87.42
CA GLU A 589 -47.87 -68.98 88.60
C GLU A 589 -48.34 -68.31 89.90
N VAL A 590 -48.52 -66.99 89.92
CA VAL A 590 -49.04 -66.26 91.09
C VAL A 590 -50.49 -66.66 91.42
N ASN A 591 -51.32 -66.97 90.41
CA ASN A 591 -52.66 -67.52 90.64
C ASN A 591 -52.61 -68.97 91.15
N GLU A 592 -51.76 -69.83 90.59
CA GLU A 592 -51.57 -71.21 91.06
C GLU A 592 -51.01 -71.25 92.49
N HIS A 593 -50.11 -70.32 92.84
CA HIS A 593 -49.62 -70.13 94.21
C HIS A 593 -50.69 -69.57 95.16
N LYS A 594 -51.58 -68.68 94.72
CA LYS A 594 -52.76 -68.26 95.52
C LYS A 594 -53.72 -69.43 95.76
N VAL A 595 -53.94 -70.30 94.77
CA VAL A 595 -54.83 -71.47 94.88
C VAL A 595 -54.25 -72.54 95.81
N THR A 596 -52.94 -72.79 95.77
CA THR A 596 -52.27 -73.72 96.70
C THR A 596 -52.14 -73.16 98.12
N LYS A 597 -51.88 -71.86 98.29
CA LYS A 597 -51.82 -71.20 99.61
C LYS A 597 -53.18 -71.20 100.35
N ALA A 598 -54.28 -71.45 99.65
CA ALA A 598 -55.62 -71.55 100.21
C ALA A 598 -56.04 -72.94 100.74
N ARG A 599 -55.14 -73.96 100.69
CA ARG A 599 -55.50 -75.35 101.04
C ARG A 599 -54.75 -76.02 102.19
N LEU A 600 -53.79 -75.35 102.84
CA LEU A 600 -53.03 -75.93 103.95
C LEU A 600 -52.97 -75.00 105.16
N THR A 601 -54.05 -75.03 105.94
CA THR A 601 -54.12 -74.55 107.32
C THR A 601 -54.55 -75.69 108.23
N ASP A 602 -53.75 -75.94 109.27
CA ASP A 602 -54.11 -76.39 110.63
C ASP A 602 -53.31 -77.61 111.19
N LYS A 603 -53.18 -77.64 112.53
CA LYS A 603 -52.63 -78.67 113.46
C LYS A 603 -51.13 -78.71 113.82
N HIS A 604 -50.79 -77.86 114.79
CA HIS A 604 -50.31 -78.14 116.17
C HIS A 604 -49.55 -79.44 116.57
N GLN A 605 -48.58 -79.23 117.50
CA GLN A 605 -48.02 -80.14 118.54
C GLN A 605 -47.19 -81.35 118.04
N SER A 606 -46.17 -81.86 118.76
CA SER A 606 -45.73 -81.70 120.16
C SER A 606 -44.20 -81.75 120.30
N ILE A 607 -43.68 -81.45 121.50
CA ILE A 607 -42.27 -81.59 121.90
C ILE A 607 -41.98 -83.02 122.40
N GLU A 608 -40.68 -83.36 122.49
CA GLU A 608 -40.05 -84.47 123.23
C GLU A 608 -40.06 -85.89 122.62
N GLU A 609 -38.95 -86.23 121.94
CA GLU A 609 -38.09 -87.36 122.34
C GLU A 609 -36.66 -87.13 121.82
N ALA A 610 -35.71 -86.89 122.74
CA ALA A 610 -34.40 -86.32 122.40
C ALA A 610 -33.22 -87.30 122.61
N LYS A 611 -32.13 -87.06 121.84
CA LYS A 611 -30.73 -87.50 122.07
C LYS A 611 -30.16 -88.77 121.40
N SER A 612 -30.74 -89.32 120.32
CA SER A 612 -29.99 -90.27 119.45
C SER A 612 -29.85 -89.86 117.97
N VAL A 613 -30.81 -89.11 117.40
CA VAL A 613 -30.82 -88.74 115.97
C VAL A 613 -29.80 -87.63 115.61
N ALA A 614 -29.44 -86.78 116.57
CA ALA A 614 -28.63 -85.57 116.34
C ALA A 614 -27.21 -85.83 115.79
N MET A 615 -26.63 -87.02 115.98
CA MET A 615 -25.28 -87.32 115.51
C MET A 615 -25.25 -87.63 114.00
N CYS A 616 -26.27 -88.32 113.48
CA CYS A 616 -26.38 -88.66 112.05
C CYS A 616 -26.82 -87.46 111.20
N GLU A 617 -27.67 -86.58 111.74
CA GLU A 617 -27.98 -85.29 111.08
C GLU A 617 -26.75 -84.38 110.94
N MET A 618 -25.82 -84.39 111.90
CA MET A 618 -24.64 -83.54 111.84
C MET A 618 -23.69 -83.96 110.71
N GLU A 619 -23.48 -85.26 110.49
CA GLU A 619 -22.69 -85.76 109.36
C GLU A 619 -23.36 -85.49 108.01
N LYS A 620 -24.70 -85.63 107.94
CA LYS A 620 -25.48 -85.29 106.74
C LYS A 620 -25.37 -83.79 106.42
N LYS A 621 -25.58 -82.92 107.41
CA LYS A 621 -25.42 -81.47 107.27
C LYS A 621 -23.99 -81.08 106.91
N LEU A 622 -22.97 -81.74 107.45
CA LEU A 622 -21.57 -81.49 107.09
C LEU A 622 -21.27 -81.86 105.62
N LYS A 623 -21.94 -82.88 105.08
CA LYS A 623 -21.82 -83.25 103.65
C LYS A 623 -22.58 -82.28 102.75
N GLU A 624 -23.82 -81.94 103.10
CA GLU A 624 -24.63 -80.94 102.39
C GLU A 624 -23.94 -79.56 102.37
N GLU A 625 -23.30 -79.15 103.48
CA GLU A 625 -22.52 -77.92 103.58
C GLU A 625 -21.25 -77.95 102.73
N ARG A 626 -20.56 -79.09 102.61
CA ARG A 626 -19.41 -79.25 101.69
C ARG A 626 -19.84 -79.14 100.23
N GLU A 627 -20.93 -79.81 99.83
CA GLU A 627 -21.46 -79.74 98.46
C GLU A 627 -22.02 -78.34 98.12
N ALA A 628 -22.61 -77.64 99.09
CA ALA A 628 -23.03 -76.25 98.95
C ALA A 628 -21.83 -75.30 98.81
N ARG A 629 -20.77 -75.50 99.62
CA ARG A 629 -19.53 -74.74 99.57
C ARG A 629 -18.79 -74.92 98.24
N GLU A 630 -18.67 -76.15 97.75
CA GLU A 630 -18.04 -76.43 96.45
C GLU A 630 -18.80 -75.76 95.30
N LYS A 631 -20.15 -75.73 95.34
CA LYS A 631 -20.98 -74.99 94.38
C LYS A 631 -20.84 -73.47 94.51
N ALA A 632 -20.61 -72.95 95.72
CA ALA A 632 -20.35 -71.53 95.95
C ALA A 632 -18.95 -71.12 95.43
N GLU A 633 -17.91 -71.90 95.74
CA GLU A 633 -16.53 -71.66 95.28
C GLU A 633 -16.46 -71.71 93.73
N ASN A 634 -17.11 -72.70 93.09
CA ASN A 634 -17.22 -72.73 91.61
C ASN A 634 -17.97 -71.52 91.03
N ARG A 635 -19.00 -71.00 91.71
CA ARG A 635 -19.69 -69.76 91.29
C ARG A 635 -18.82 -68.52 91.42
N VAL A 636 -18.00 -68.43 92.48
CA VAL A 636 -17.04 -67.33 92.65
C VAL A 636 -16.02 -67.32 91.51
N VAL A 637 -15.41 -68.46 91.19
CA VAL A 637 -14.44 -68.58 90.08
C VAL A 637 -15.08 -68.22 88.72
N GLN A 638 -16.35 -68.60 88.50
CA GLN A 638 -17.09 -68.21 87.28
C GLN A 638 -17.30 -66.69 87.19
N ILE A 639 -17.62 -66.03 88.31
CA ILE A 639 -17.79 -64.57 88.38
C ILE A 639 -16.46 -63.84 88.23
N GLU A 640 -15.39 -64.30 88.90
CA GLU A 640 -14.04 -63.76 88.74
C GLU A 640 -13.57 -63.81 87.28
N LYS A 641 -13.86 -64.91 86.57
CA LYS A 641 -13.59 -65.03 85.13
C LYS A 641 -14.40 -64.05 84.28
N GLN A 642 -15.65 -63.74 84.66
CA GLN A 642 -16.46 -62.73 83.97
C GLN A 642 -15.97 -61.30 84.27
N CYS A 643 -15.64 -60.98 85.52
CA CYS A 643 -15.05 -59.70 85.90
C CYS A 643 -13.72 -59.45 85.19
N SER A 644 -12.85 -60.46 85.11
CA SER A 644 -11.56 -60.34 84.40
C SER A 644 -11.73 -60.14 82.88
N MET A 645 -12.84 -60.60 82.30
CA MET A 645 -13.15 -60.39 80.88
C MET A 645 -13.61 -58.93 80.66
N LEU A 646 -14.53 -58.46 81.49
CA LEU A 646 -15.01 -57.08 81.49
C LEU A 646 -13.89 -56.05 81.74
N ASP A 647 -12.86 -56.39 82.55
CA ASP A 647 -11.71 -55.52 82.79
C ASP A 647 -10.80 -55.37 81.55
N VAL A 648 -10.77 -56.39 80.67
CA VAL A 648 -10.08 -56.32 79.37
C VAL A 648 -10.91 -55.48 78.38
N ASP A 649 -12.22 -55.72 78.30
CA ASP A 649 -13.13 -54.95 77.43
C ASP A 649 -13.15 -53.46 77.81
N LEU A 650 -13.09 -53.15 79.12
CA LEU A 650 -12.99 -51.80 79.64
C LEU A 650 -11.67 -51.13 79.22
N LYS A 651 -10.53 -51.83 79.34
CA LYS A 651 -9.22 -51.31 78.89
C LYS A 651 -9.17 -51.07 77.38
N GLN A 652 -9.71 -51.99 76.57
CA GLN A 652 -9.82 -51.78 75.12
C GLN A 652 -10.71 -50.58 74.78
N SER A 653 -11.82 -50.40 75.50
CA SER A 653 -12.71 -49.25 75.34
C SER A 653 -12.04 -47.92 75.73
N GLN A 654 -11.23 -47.91 76.80
CA GLN A 654 -10.45 -46.75 77.23
C GLN A 654 -9.39 -46.35 76.19
N GLN A 655 -8.60 -47.29 75.68
CA GLN A 655 -7.61 -47.01 74.62
C GLN A 655 -8.27 -46.46 73.34
N LYS A 656 -9.46 -46.98 72.99
CA LYS A 656 -10.23 -46.49 71.84
C LYS A 656 -10.75 -45.07 72.07
N LEU A 657 -11.08 -44.71 73.31
CA LEU A 657 -11.51 -43.36 73.69
C LEU A 657 -10.34 -42.36 73.69
N GLU A 658 -9.17 -42.74 74.17
CA GLU A 658 -7.94 -41.92 74.06
C GLU A 658 -7.61 -41.63 72.60
N HIS A 659 -7.57 -42.64 71.73
CA HIS A 659 -7.28 -42.43 70.31
C HIS A 659 -8.32 -41.58 69.57
N LEU A 660 -9.61 -41.66 69.96
CA LEU A 660 -10.64 -40.76 69.45
C LEU A 660 -10.47 -39.32 69.96
N THR A 661 -9.93 -39.14 71.17
CA THR A 661 -9.65 -37.82 71.75
C THR A 661 -8.47 -37.15 71.05
N GLU A 662 -7.36 -37.87 70.83
CA GLU A 662 -6.21 -37.37 70.06
C GLU A 662 -6.59 -36.99 68.62
N ASN A 663 -7.41 -37.82 67.95
CA ASN A 663 -7.91 -37.50 66.60
C ASN A 663 -8.82 -36.27 66.61
N LYS A 664 -9.64 -36.09 67.66
CA LYS A 664 -10.48 -34.90 67.83
C LYS A 664 -9.63 -33.64 67.98
N GLU A 665 -8.62 -33.66 68.85
CA GLU A 665 -7.72 -32.50 69.07
C GLU A 665 -6.98 -32.12 67.77
N ARG A 666 -6.47 -33.10 67.01
CA ARG A 666 -5.85 -32.84 65.70
C ARG A 666 -6.81 -32.17 64.71
N MET A 667 -8.06 -32.63 64.65
CA MET A 667 -9.09 -32.03 63.80
C MET A 667 -9.46 -30.61 64.25
N GLU A 668 -9.51 -30.32 65.56
CA GLU A 668 -9.77 -28.97 66.07
C GLU A 668 -8.65 -27.98 65.69
N ASP A 669 -7.39 -28.41 65.66
CA ASP A 669 -6.26 -27.57 65.22
C ASP A 669 -6.17 -27.41 63.69
N GLU A 670 -6.56 -28.42 62.91
CA GLU A 670 -6.73 -28.27 61.45
C GLU A 670 -7.84 -27.25 61.14
N VAL A 671 -8.98 -27.31 61.83
CA VAL A 671 -10.09 -26.34 61.68
C VAL A 671 -9.66 -24.91 62.05
N LYS A 672 -8.85 -24.72 63.10
CA LYS A 672 -8.28 -23.40 63.42
C LYS A 672 -7.37 -22.88 62.32
N ASN A 673 -6.47 -23.70 61.78
CA ASN A 673 -5.56 -23.30 60.70
C ASN A 673 -6.33 -22.94 59.41
N LEU A 674 -7.33 -23.73 59.04
CA LEU A 674 -8.19 -23.44 57.88
C LEU A 674 -9.01 -22.15 58.08
N SER A 675 -9.50 -21.91 59.30
CA SER A 675 -10.20 -20.65 59.64
C SER A 675 -9.29 -19.43 59.50
N LEU A 676 -8.03 -19.52 59.95
CA LEU A 676 -7.04 -18.46 59.81
C LEU A 676 -6.68 -18.19 58.33
N GLN A 677 -6.54 -19.24 57.52
CA GLN A 677 -6.32 -19.09 56.07
C GLN A 677 -7.53 -18.44 55.38
N LEU A 678 -8.75 -18.82 55.74
CA LEU A 678 -9.98 -18.24 55.20
C LEU A 678 -10.09 -16.74 55.52
N GLU A 679 -9.70 -16.32 56.73
CA GLU A 679 -9.66 -14.92 57.13
C GLU A 679 -8.59 -14.13 56.35
N GLN A 680 -7.42 -14.72 56.09
CA GLN A 680 -6.37 -14.09 55.26
C GLN A 680 -6.81 -13.91 53.80
N GLU A 681 -7.45 -14.91 53.19
CA GLU A 681 -7.97 -14.79 51.82
C GLU A 681 -9.17 -13.83 51.71
N SER A 682 -10.03 -13.78 52.73
CA SER A 682 -11.09 -12.76 52.83
C SER A 682 -10.52 -11.34 52.81
N ASN A 683 -9.45 -11.08 53.58
CA ASN A 683 -8.79 -9.79 53.63
C ASN A 683 -8.08 -9.42 52.30
N LYS A 684 -7.42 -10.38 51.64
CA LYS A 684 -6.83 -10.17 50.29
C LYS A 684 -7.91 -9.83 49.25
N ARG A 685 -9.04 -10.55 49.27
CA ARG A 685 -10.17 -10.30 48.38
C ARG A 685 -10.76 -8.89 48.57
N LEU A 686 -10.84 -8.41 49.80
CA LEU A 686 -11.30 -7.05 50.10
C LEU A 686 -10.34 -5.99 49.53
N LEU A 687 -9.02 -6.22 49.59
CA LEU A 687 -8.01 -5.32 49.04
C LEU A 687 -8.14 -5.22 47.51
N LEU A 688 -8.15 -6.37 46.82
CA LEU A 688 -8.33 -6.46 45.36
C LEU A 688 -9.67 -5.84 44.90
N GLN A 689 -10.74 -5.98 45.68
CA GLN A 689 -12.02 -5.36 45.37
C GLN A 689 -11.98 -3.82 45.43
N ASN A 690 -11.11 -3.24 46.25
CA ASN A 690 -10.92 -1.79 46.33
C ASN A 690 -10.02 -1.26 45.21
N GLU A 691 -8.99 -2.01 44.81
CA GLU A 691 -8.17 -1.72 43.62
C GLU A 691 -9.02 -1.75 42.34
N LEU A 692 -9.86 -2.79 42.17
CA LEU A 692 -10.76 -2.92 41.02
C LEU A 692 -11.76 -1.74 40.93
N LYS A 693 -12.27 -1.25 42.06
CA LYS A 693 -13.11 -0.04 42.10
C LYS A 693 -12.36 1.21 41.68
N THR A 694 -11.07 1.30 42.01
CA THR A 694 -10.22 2.46 41.70
C THR A 694 -9.92 2.47 40.19
N GLN A 695 -9.55 1.33 39.62
CA GLN A 695 -9.36 1.15 38.17
C GLN A 695 -10.66 1.38 37.37
N ALA A 696 -11.81 0.95 37.89
CA ALA A 696 -13.11 1.22 37.25
C ALA A 696 -13.42 2.73 37.19
N PHE A 697 -13.07 3.50 38.23
CA PHE A 697 -13.22 4.95 38.25
C PHE A 697 -12.30 5.64 37.24
N GLU A 698 -11.05 5.19 37.11
CA GLU A 698 -10.11 5.70 36.09
C GLU A 698 -10.59 5.39 34.66
N ALA A 699 -11.11 4.17 34.43
CA ALA A 699 -11.66 3.77 33.14
C ALA A 699 -12.88 4.62 32.71
N ASP A 700 -13.76 4.97 33.64
CA ASP A 700 -14.89 5.87 33.34
C ASP A 700 -14.44 7.34 33.12
N ASN A 701 -13.39 7.80 33.79
CA ASN A 701 -12.75 9.08 33.50
C ASN A 701 -12.15 9.12 32.08
N LEU A 702 -11.48 8.05 31.66
CA LEU A 702 -10.93 7.92 30.30
C LEU A 702 -12.03 7.89 29.22
N LYS A 703 -13.15 7.19 29.45
CA LYS A 703 -14.34 7.28 28.56
C LYS A 703 -14.91 8.69 28.47
N GLY A 704 -14.83 9.47 29.56
CA GLY A 704 -15.19 10.88 29.58
C GLY A 704 -14.34 11.71 28.61
N LEU A 705 -13.00 11.57 28.70
CA LEU A 705 -12.06 12.21 27.78
C LEU A 705 -12.28 11.77 26.32
N GLU A 706 -12.49 10.47 26.08
CA GLU A 706 -12.73 9.92 24.75
C GLU A 706 -13.99 10.53 24.11
N LYS A 707 -15.06 10.71 24.89
CA LYS A 707 -16.27 11.42 24.45
C LYS A 707 -15.98 12.87 24.05
N GLN A 708 -15.18 13.58 24.84
CA GLN A 708 -14.80 14.97 24.56
C GLN A 708 -13.99 15.07 23.25
N MET A 709 -12.99 14.20 23.05
CA MET A 709 -12.21 14.17 21.81
C MET A 709 -13.06 13.81 20.58
N LYS A 710 -14.01 12.87 20.71
CA LYS A 710 -14.99 12.56 19.64
C LYS A 710 -15.85 13.78 19.30
N GLN A 711 -16.17 14.62 20.28
CA GLN A 711 -16.94 15.85 20.07
C GLN A 711 -16.13 16.92 19.33
N GLU A 712 -14.84 17.08 19.65
CA GLU A 712 -13.90 17.97 18.94
C GLU A 712 -13.60 17.51 17.50
N ILE A 713 -13.46 16.19 17.28
CA ILE A 713 -13.30 15.65 15.93
C ILE A 713 -14.54 15.95 15.07
N ASN A 714 -15.75 15.82 15.62
CA ASN A 714 -16.98 16.14 14.88
C ASN A 714 -17.11 17.63 14.54
N THR A 715 -16.74 18.55 15.43
CA THR A 715 -16.75 20.00 15.11
C THR A 715 -15.69 20.37 14.07
N LEU A 716 -14.52 19.72 14.08
CA LEU A 716 -13.49 19.89 13.04
C LEU A 716 -13.94 19.32 11.67
N LEU A 717 -14.65 18.19 11.65
CA LEU A 717 -15.22 17.64 10.42
C LEU A 717 -16.30 18.54 9.82
N GLU A 718 -17.14 19.17 10.65
CA GLU A 718 -18.16 20.09 10.16
C GLU A 718 -17.53 21.41 9.65
N ALA A 719 -16.49 21.92 10.33
CA ALA A 719 -15.70 23.05 9.84
C ALA A 719 -15.01 22.74 8.48
N LYS A 720 -14.52 21.51 8.30
CA LYS A 720 -13.96 21.04 7.02
C LYS A 720 -15.03 21.05 5.91
N ARG A 721 -16.24 20.57 6.17
CA ARG A 721 -17.35 20.59 5.19
C ARG A 721 -17.72 22.01 4.74
N LEU A 722 -17.74 22.97 5.67
CA LEU A 722 -18.00 24.38 5.34
C LEU A 722 -16.91 24.96 4.42
N LEU A 723 -15.64 24.68 4.70
CA LEU A 723 -14.52 25.06 3.83
C LEU A 723 -14.57 24.39 2.45
N GLU A 724 -14.96 23.12 2.37
CA GLU A 724 -15.16 22.41 1.10
C GLU A 724 -16.31 23.01 0.27
N PHE A 725 -17.38 23.48 0.93
CA PHE A 725 -18.48 24.19 0.29
C PHE A 725 -18.04 25.56 -0.26
N GLU A 726 -17.35 26.39 0.53
CA GLU A 726 -16.78 27.67 0.05
C GLU A 726 -15.83 27.47 -1.14
N LEU A 727 -14.94 26.47 -1.04
CA LEU A 727 -13.98 26.16 -2.10
C LEU A 727 -14.67 25.65 -3.38
N THR A 728 -15.84 25.04 -3.27
CA THR A 728 -16.70 24.69 -4.39
C THR A 728 -17.35 25.93 -5.00
N LEU A 729 -17.86 26.86 -4.18
CA LEU A 729 -18.43 28.13 -4.63
C LEU A 729 -17.41 28.97 -5.43
N TYR A 730 -16.18 29.10 -4.92
CA TYR A 730 -15.08 29.78 -5.62
C TYR A 730 -14.71 29.10 -6.95
N LYS A 731 -14.77 27.77 -7.05
CA LYS A 731 -14.55 27.06 -8.32
C LYS A 731 -15.61 27.41 -9.36
N THR A 732 -16.88 27.51 -8.96
CA THR A 732 -17.98 27.93 -9.85
C THR A 732 -17.76 29.36 -10.35
N GLN A 733 -17.43 30.28 -9.45
CA GLN A 733 -17.18 31.69 -9.79
C GLN A 733 -15.96 31.89 -10.71
N VAL A 734 -14.91 31.07 -10.55
CA VAL A 734 -13.76 31.02 -11.48
C VAL A 734 -14.14 30.42 -12.84
N LYS A 735 -15.14 29.53 -12.91
CA LYS A 735 -15.65 28.97 -14.17
C LYS A 735 -16.46 30.02 -14.95
N GLU A 736 -17.37 30.72 -14.29
CA GLU A 736 -18.15 31.82 -14.87
C GLU A 736 -17.24 32.92 -15.44
N LEU A 737 -16.25 33.38 -14.67
CA LEU A 737 -15.28 34.38 -15.13
C LEU A 737 -14.44 33.91 -16.33
N LYS A 738 -14.17 32.61 -16.47
CA LYS A 738 -13.49 32.06 -17.66
C LYS A 738 -14.39 32.07 -18.87
N GLU A 739 -15.65 31.66 -18.73
CA GLU A 739 -16.64 31.66 -19.81
C GLU A 739 -16.87 33.10 -20.34
N GLU A 740 -16.93 34.09 -19.44
CA GLU A 740 -17.04 35.52 -19.79
C GLU A 740 -15.80 36.07 -20.52
N ILE A 741 -14.60 35.63 -20.14
CA ILE A 741 -13.33 35.97 -20.83
C ILE A 741 -13.28 35.32 -22.22
N GLU A 742 -13.71 34.06 -22.35
CA GLU A 742 -13.77 33.38 -23.64
C GLU A 742 -14.76 34.03 -24.60
N GLU A 743 -15.91 34.50 -24.10
CA GLU A 743 -16.89 35.22 -24.92
C GLU A 743 -16.34 36.55 -25.44
N LYS A 744 -15.71 37.37 -24.57
CA LYS A 744 -15.00 38.59 -24.99
C LYS A 744 -13.87 38.30 -25.98
N ASN A 745 -13.17 37.18 -25.85
CA ASN A 745 -12.15 36.77 -26.82
C ASN A 745 -12.76 36.37 -28.17
N ARG A 746 -13.94 35.72 -28.19
CA ARG A 746 -14.70 35.43 -29.42
C ARG A 746 -15.18 36.71 -30.13
N GLU A 747 -15.67 37.72 -29.39
CA GLU A 747 -16.02 39.03 -29.97
C GLU A 747 -14.81 39.77 -30.54
N ASN A 748 -13.69 39.80 -29.80
CA ASN A 748 -12.47 40.45 -30.26
C ASN A 748 -11.91 39.78 -31.52
N LEU A 749 -12.01 38.45 -31.63
CA LEU A 749 -11.57 37.71 -32.82
C LEU A 749 -12.42 38.07 -34.05
N LYS A 750 -13.75 38.22 -33.90
CA LYS A 750 -14.63 38.70 -34.98
C LYS A 750 -14.23 40.10 -35.45
N LYS A 751 -13.99 41.05 -34.53
CA LYS A 751 -13.53 42.41 -34.87
C LYS A 751 -12.18 42.43 -35.58
N ILE A 752 -11.24 41.57 -35.19
CA ILE A 752 -9.96 41.43 -35.89
C ILE A 752 -10.19 40.93 -37.32
N GLN A 753 -11.11 39.99 -37.52
CA GLN A 753 -11.42 39.42 -38.83
C GLN A 753 -12.17 40.41 -39.74
N GLU A 754 -13.06 41.24 -39.19
CA GLU A 754 -13.69 42.36 -39.89
C GLU A 754 -12.65 43.39 -40.35
N LEU A 755 -11.73 43.80 -39.48
CA LEU A 755 -10.63 44.72 -39.81
C LEU A 755 -9.63 44.12 -40.82
N GLN A 756 -9.44 42.80 -40.84
CA GLN A 756 -8.63 42.11 -41.85
C GLN A 756 -9.30 42.15 -43.23
N ASN A 757 -10.60 41.85 -43.29
CA ASN A 757 -11.37 41.96 -44.54
C ASN A 757 -11.38 43.40 -45.07
N GLU A 758 -11.58 44.40 -44.20
CA GLU A 758 -11.58 45.82 -44.56
C GLU A 758 -10.21 46.25 -45.12
N LYS A 759 -9.12 45.79 -44.49
CA LYS A 759 -7.74 45.98 -44.98
C LYS A 759 -7.53 45.33 -46.36
N GLU A 760 -8.05 44.13 -46.60
CA GLU A 760 -7.93 43.46 -47.91
C GLU A 760 -8.70 44.23 -49.00
N THR A 761 -9.91 44.71 -48.72
CA THR A 761 -10.63 45.59 -49.66
C THR A 761 -9.88 46.88 -49.96
N LEU A 762 -9.29 47.53 -48.95
CA LEU A 762 -8.47 48.73 -49.14
C LEU A 762 -7.20 48.44 -49.95
N ALA A 763 -6.57 47.28 -49.76
CA ALA A 763 -5.42 46.86 -50.57
C ALA A 763 -5.82 46.67 -52.05
N THR A 764 -6.95 45.99 -52.34
CA THR A 764 -7.44 45.88 -53.73
C THR A 764 -7.85 47.21 -54.36
N GLN A 765 -8.31 48.19 -53.57
CA GLN A 765 -8.56 49.54 -54.07
C GLN A 765 -7.26 50.30 -54.39
N LEU A 766 -6.17 50.01 -53.65
CA LEU A 766 -4.85 50.56 -53.91
C LEU A 766 -4.25 49.99 -55.21
N ASP A 767 -4.27 48.67 -55.39
CA ASP A 767 -3.85 47.99 -56.63
C ASP A 767 -4.60 48.55 -57.87
N LEU A 768 -5.92 48.78 -57.74
CA LEU A 768 -6.73 49.36 -58.80
C LEU A 768 -6.38 50.83 -59.09
N ALA A 769 -5.89 51.56 -58.09
CA ALA A 769 -5.44 52.94 -58.24
C ALA A 769 -4.03 53.03 -58.84
N GLU A 770 -3.12 52.13 -58.47
CA GLU A 770 -1.77 52.03 -59.06
C GLU A 770 -1.86 51.62 -60.53
N THR A 771 -2.57 50.54 -60.87
CA THR A 771 -2.77 50.15 -62.28
C THR A 771 -3.46 51.23 -63.12
N LYS A 772 -4.36 52.03 -62.51
CA LYS A 772 -4.94 53.19 -63.19
C LYS A 772 -3.94 54.33 -63.36
N ALA A 773 -3.12 54.63 -62.36
CA ALA A 773 -2.06 55.64 -62.45
C ALA A 773 -0.99 55.27 -63.49
N GLU A 774 -0.59 54.01 -63.56
CA GLU A 774 0.30 53.48 -64.60
C GLU A 774 -0.31 53.64 -66.00
N SER A 775 -1.62 53.38 -66.16
CA SER A 775 -2.32 53.60 -67.43
C SER A 775 -2.40 55.08 -67.84
N GLU A 776 -2.59 56.00 -66.89
CA GLU A 776 -2.55 57.45 -67.13
C GLU A 776 -1.13 57.95 -67.42
N GLN A 777 -0.11 57.35 -66.82
CA GLN A 777 1.29 57.68 -67.08
C GLN A 777 1.73 57.20 -68.47
N LEU A 778 1.28 56.02 -68.91
CA LEU A 778 1.47 55.53 -70.28
C LEU A 778 0.74 56.43 -71.30
N ALA A 779 -0.49 56.86 -70.98
CA ALA A 779 -1.24 57.80 -71.83
C ALA A 779 -0.60 59.19 -71.90
N ARG A 780 0.02 59.68 -70.81
CA ARG A 780 0.80 60.93 -70.82
C ARG A 780 2.05 60.82 -71.68
N GLY A 781 2.81 59.72 -71.60
CA GLY A 781 3.97 59.50 -72.47
C GLY A 781 3.62 59.57 -73.96
N LEU A 782 2.47 59.01 -74.36
CA LEU A 782 1.96 59.08 -75.74
C LEU A 782 1.43 60.47 -76.15
N LEU A 783 1.11 61.34 -75.20
CA LEU A 783 0.71 62.74 -75.44
C LEU A 783 1.91 63.70 -75.43
N GLU A 784 2.97 63.40 -74.68
CA GLU A 784 4.18 64.21 -74.58
C GLU A 784 5.02 64.16 -75.87
N GLU A 785 4.94 63.10 -76.69
CA GLU A 785 5.49 63.08 -78.05
C GLU A 785 4.73 63.99 -79.05
N GLN A 786 3.47 64.36 -78.77
CA GLN A 786 2.68 65.25 -79.66
C GLN A 786 2.68 66.72 -79.23
N TYR A 787 3.14 67.07 -78.02
CA TYR A 787 3.01 68.42 -77.48
C TYR A 787 4.27 69.30 -77.59
N PHE A 788 5.28 68.86 -78.35
CA PHE A 788 6.52 69.62 -78.60
C PHE A 788 6.33 70.85 -79.51
N GLU A 789 5.20 70.97 -80.24
CA GLU A 789 4.97 72.03 -81.25
C GLU A 789 4.08 73.22 -80.81
N LEU A 790 3.55 73.26 -79.57
CA LEU A 790 2.73 74.41 -79.11
C LEU A 790 3.34 75.19 -77.93
N THR A 791 4.48 75.77 -78.26
CA THR A 791 4.91 77.15 -77.94
C THR A 791 4.11 77.95 -76.90
N GLN A 792 4.80 78.24 -75.79
CA GLN A 792 4.72 79.42 -74.90
C GLN A 792 3.45 80.31 -74.89
N GLU A 793 2.87 80.51 -73.70
CA GLU A 793 2.85 81.86 -73.10
C GLU A 793 2.65 81.90 -71.56
N SER A 794 3.27 82.91 -70.92
CA SER A 794 3.08 83.47 -69.56
C SER A 794 2.77 82.55 -68.36
N LYS A 795 3.70 82.29 -67.40
CA LYS A 795 4.28 83.18 -66.35
C LYS A 795 3.31 83.83 -65.33
N LYS A 796 3.77 83.81 -64.06
CA LYS A 796 3.28 84.46 -62.81
C LYS A 796 2.20 83.67 -62.04
N ALA A 797 2.21 83.59 -60.70
CA ALA A 797 3.02 84.27 -59.68
C ALA A 797 3.44 83.33 -58.52
N ALA A 798 4.46 83.74 -57.76
CA ALA A 798 5.10 82.93 -56.72
C ALA A 798 4.60 83.22 -55.29
N SER A 799 4.94 82.30 -54.38
CA SER A 799 5.00 82.44 -52.92
C SER A 799 3.70 82.68 -52.13
N ARG A 800 3.33 81.67 -51.33
CA ARG A 800 2.86 81.88 -49.94
C ARG A 800 3.64 80.97 -49.01
N ASN A 801 4.25 81.59 -48.02
CA ASN A 801 5.05 80.97 -46.96
C ASN A 801 4.14 80.90 -45.72
N ARG A 802 4.18 79.78 -44.97
CA ARG A 802 3.84 79.64 -43.53
C ARG A 802 2.80 80.60 -42.90
N GLN A 803 1.71 80.05 -42.35
CA GLN A 803 1.59 79.73 -40.91
C GLN A 803 0.11 79.54 -40.45
N GLU A 804 -0.38 78.29 -40.38
CA GLU A 804 -1.59 77.84 -39.68
C GLU A 804 -1.38 76.31 -39.48
N ILE A 805 -1.32 75.69 -38.31
CA ILE A 805 -1.69 76.04 -36.93
C ILE A 805 -3.17 76.40 -36.76
N THR A 806 -4.04 75.42 -37.06
CA THR A 806 -5.12 74.98 -36.15
C THR A 806 -5.75 73.69 -36.71
N ASP A 807 -5.49 72.55 -36.05
CA ASP A 807 -6.37 71.34 -36.01
C ASP A 807 -5.65 70.13 -35.37
N LYS A 808 -5.17 70.31 -34.13
CA LYS A 808 -4.72 69.20 -33.26
C LYS A 808 -5.22 69.34 -31.82
N ASP A 809 -6.45 69.82 -31.63
CA ASP A 809 -7.03 70.07 -30.29
C ASP A 809 -8.16 69.10 -29.87
N HIS A 810 -8.17 67.89 -30.43
CA HIS A 810 -9.12 66.82 -30.04
C HIS A 810 -8.48 65.58 -29.40
N THR A 811 -7.17 65.59 -29.16
CA THR A 811 -6.49 64.48 -28.45
C THR A 811 -6.23 64.80 -26.96
N VAL A 812 -6.39 66.05 -26.51
CA VAL A 812 -6.07 66.48 -25.13
C VAL A 812 -7.17 66.12 -24.12
N SER A 813 -8.44 66.12 -24.52
CA SER A 813 -9.58 65.89 -23.59
C SER A 813 -9.74 64.44 -23.12
N ARG A 814 -9.19 63.45 -23.84
CA ARG A 814 -9.37 62.02 -23.49
C ARG A 814 -8.37 61.48 -22.44
N VAL A 815 -7.37 62.26 -22.06
CA VAL A 815 -6.37 61.89 -21.03
C VAL A 815 -6.76 62.39 -19.63
N LYS A 816 -7.48 63.52 -19.53
CA LYS A 816 -7.86 64.14 -18.24
C LYS A 816 -8.79 63.31 -17.34
N TYR A 817 -9.53 62.33 -17.88
CA TYR A 817 -10.41 61.47 -17.06
C TYR A 817 -9.69 60.26 -16.46
N LYS A 818 -8.55 59.81 -17.02
CA LYS A 818 -7.81 58.65 -16.49
C LYS A 818 -6.90 59.00 -15.32
N LEU A 819 -6.23 60.16 -15.36
CA LEU A 819 -5.31 60.60 -14.30
C LEU A 819 -6.01 60.83 -12.94
N LYS A 820 -7.30 61.18 -12.91
CA LYS A 820 -8.04 61.41 -11.66
C LYS A 820 -8.34 60.13 -10.85
N LYS A 821 -8.58 59.00 -11.52
CA LYS A 821 -8.87 57.72 -10.85
C LYS A 821 -7.63 57.04 -10.27
N GLU A 822 -6.46 57.34 -10.83
CA GLU A 822 -5.18 56.80 -10.38
C GLU A 822 -4.69 57.51 -9.09
N GLU A 823 -5.10 58.76 -8.90
CA GLU A 823 -4.81 59.57 -7.70
C GLU A 823 -5.67 59.14 -6.49
N GLU A 824 -6.95 58.81 -6.69
CA GLU A 824 -7.84 58.30 -5.63
C GLU A 824 -7.39 56.93 -5.07
N ILE A 825 -6.93 56.03 -5.94
CA ILE A 825 -6.44 54.69 -5.53
C ILE A 825 -5.14 54.79 -4.74
N ASN A 826 -4.22 55.68 -5.14
CA ASN A 826 -2.97 55.89 -4.41
C ASN A 826 -3.19 56.55 -3.04
N ASN A 827 -4.16 57.46 -2.91
CA ASN A 827 -4.54 58.05 -1.63
C ASN A 827 -5.15 57.03 -0.66
N LEU A 828 -5.96 56.09 -1.13
CA LEU A 828 -6.47 54.99 -0.30
C LEU A 828 -5.33 54.08 0.20
N LYS A 829 -4.37 53.77 -0.68
CA LYS A 829 -3.21 52.92 -0.37
C LYS A 829 -2.34 53.54 0.74
N ALA A 830 -2.03 54.83 0.61
CA ALA A 830 -1.28 55.58 1.61
C ALA A 830 -2.00 55.67 2.97
N ALA A 831 -3.34 55.70 2.99
CA ALA A 831 -4.12 55.71 4.24
C ALA A 831 -4.02 54.37 5.00
N PHE A 832 -4.10 53.22 4.30
CA PHE A 832 -3.93 51.91 4.92
C PHE A 832 -2.48 51.67 5.40
N GLU A 833 -1.50 52.10 4.63
CA GLU A 833 -0.07 51.98 4.97
C GLU A 833 0.30 52.85 6.20
N LYS A 834 -0.34 54.01 6.34
CA LYS A 834 -0.25 54.86 7.54
C LYS A 834 -0.89 54.21 8.77
N ASN A 835 -2.06 53.56 8.61
CA ASN A 835 -2.73 52.84 9.70
C ASN A 835 -1.95 51.60 10.18
N ILE A 836 -1.33 50.85 9.27
CA ILE A 836 -0.45 49.71 9.62
C ILE A 836 0.77 50.19 10.42
N ASN A 837 1.35 51.34 10.05
CA ASN A 837 2.48 51.91 10.77
C ASN A 837 2.10 52.48 12.16
N THR A 838 0.92 53.07 12.35
CA THR A 838 0.47 53.46 13.71
C THR A 838 0.20 52.26 14.60
N GLU A 839 -0.43 51.20 14.08
CA GLU A 839 -0.69 49.95 14.85
C GLU A 839 0.62 49.25 15.23
N ARG A 840 1.59 49.17 14.30
CA ARG A 840 2.96 48.67 14.58
C ARG A 840 3.68 49.53 15.62
N THR A 841 3.59 50.86 15.53
CA THR A 841 4.24 51.77 16.50
C THR A 841 3.63 51.67 17.90
N LEU A 842 2.30 51.53 18.00
CA LEU A 842 1.60 51.31 19.27
C LEU A 842 1.99 49.98 19.93
N LYS A 843 2.16 48.90 19.15
CA LYS A 843 2.66 47.61 19.65
C LYS A 843 4.12 47.68 20.11
N THR A 844 5.01 48.35 19.36
CA THR A 844 6.39 48.59 19.81
C THR A 844 6.44 49.46 21.07
N GLN A 845 5.58 50.46 21.19
CA GLN A 845 5.45 51.25 22.42
C GLN A 845 4.93 50.41 23.60
N ALA A 846 3.98 49.51 23.41
CA ALA A 846 3.49 48.61 24.46
C ALA A 846 4.59 47.66 24.97
N VAL A 847 5.38 47.06 24.06
CA VAL A 847 6.52 46.19 24.39
C VAL A 847 7.61 46.97 25.14
N ASN A 848 7.97 48.17 24.68
CA ASN A 848 8.96 49.00 25.35
C ASN A 848 8.47 49.49 26.73
N LYS A 849 7.17 49.75 26.90
CA LYS A 849 6.58 50.16 28.18
C LYS A 849 6.50 49.00 29.19
N LEU A 850 6.31 47.76 28.73
CA LEU A 850 6.48 46.55 29.55
C LEU A 850 7.94 46.36 29.99
N ALA A 851 8.90 46.54 29.07
CA ALA A 851 10.33 46.48 29.39
C ALA A 851 10.79 47.59 30.37
N GLU A 852 10.14 48.76 30.33
CA GLU A 852 10.39 49.87 31.26
C GLU A 852 9.78 49.63 32.64
N ILE A 853 8.56 49.06 32.72
CA ILE A 853 7.92 48.64 33.98
C ILE A 853 8.74 47.56 34.69
N MET A 854 9.38 46.64 33.94
CA MET A 854 10.25 45.60 34.52
C MET A 854 11.59 46.14 35.05
N ASN A 855 12.03 47.34 34.67
CA ASN A 855 13.36 47.88 35.01
C ASN A 855 13.36 49.12 35.92
N ARG A 856 12.20 49.71 36.24
CA ARG A 856 12.14 50.81 37.21
C ARG A 856 12.18 50.28 38.65
N LYS A 857 13.34 50.43 39.29
CA LYS A 857 13.45 50.43 40.76
C LYS A 857 12.63 51.60 41.34
N ASP A 858 12.23 51.43 42.60
CA ASP A 858 11.52 52.38 43.46
C ASP A 858 10.03 52.62 43.17
N PHE A 859 9.19 51.77 43.78
CA PHE A 859 8.14 52.27 44.68
C PHE A 859 8.24 51.57 46.04
N LYS A 860 8.30 52.38 47.10
CA LYS A 860 8.44 51.97 48.51
C LYS A 860 7.07 51.88 49.19
N ILE A 861 7.03 51.09 50.28
CA ILE A 861 5.96 51.01 51.30
C ILE A 861 4.73 50.20 50.82
N ASP A 862 4.17 49.24 51.59
CA ASP A 862 4.29 49.01 53.04
C ASP A 862 4.61 47.56 53.48
N ARG A 863 5.03 47.41 54.74
CA ARG A 863 5.46 46.15 55.38
C ARG A 863 4.28 45.29 55.85
N LYS A 864 4.34 43.96 55.63
CA LYS A 864 4.26 42.94 56.72
C LYS A 864 4.58 41.50 56.26
N LYS A 865 5.54 40.88 56.96
CA LYS A 865 5.80 39.44 57.15
C LYS A 865 5.92 38.53 55.91
N ALA A 866 7.16 38.25 55.49
CA ALA A 866 7.58 36.97 54.91
C ALA A 866 9.03 36.64 55.38
N ASN A 867 9.36 35.36 55.53
CA ASN A 867 10.50 34.92 56.37
C ASN A 867 11.84 34.85 55.61
N THR A 868 12.89 35.49 56.14
CA THR A 868 14.18 35.72 55.45
C THR A 868 15.07 34.47 55.29
N GLN A 869 14.66 33.33 55.84
CA GLN A 869 15.45 32.11 55.88
C GLN A 869 15.28 31.22 54.63
N ASP A 870 14.08 31.17 54.03
CA ASP A 870 13.80 30.34 52.86
C ASP A 870 14.44 30.87 51.57
N LEU A 871 14.55 32.20 51.43
CA LEU A 871 15.13 32.83 50.25
C LEU A 871 16.60 32.41 50.05
N ARG A 872 17.38 32.39 51.15
CA ARG A 872 18.79 31.96 51.15
C ARG A 872 18.97 30.46 50.93
N LYS A 873 17.95 29.65 51.27
CA LYS A 873 17.96 28.19 51.03
C LYS A 873 17.72 27.92 49.54
N LYS A 874 16.72 28.58 48.95
CA LYS A 874 16.40 28.50 47.51
C LYS A 874 17.51 29.06 46.61
N GLU A 875 18.22 30.12 47.00
CA GLU A 875 19.38 30.61 46.23
C GLU A 875 20.54 29.59 46.21
N LYS A 876 20.75 28.84 47.30
CA LYS A 876 21.76 27.77 47.34
C LYS A 876 21.36 26.56 46.49
N GLU A 877 20.09 26.15 46.53
CA GLU A 877 19.57 25.10 45.65
C GLU A 877 19.65 25.50 44.18
N ASN A 878 19.27 26.74 43.83
CA ASN A 878 19.31 27.22 42.45
C ASN A 878 20.74 27.22 41.88
N ARG A 879 21.74 27.64 42.67
CA ARG A 879 23.16 27.54 42.27
C ARG A 879 23.66 26.09 42.16
N LYS A 880 23.20 25.17 43.00
CA LYS A 880 23.53 23.74 42.91
C LYS A 880 22.95 23.13 41.62
N LEU A 881 21.68 23.40 41.35
CA LEU A 881 20.98 22.96 40.15
C LEU A 881 21.58 23.56 38.87
N GLN A 882 22.04 24.82 38.88
CA GLN A 882 22.79 25.39 37.75
C GLN A 882 24.14 24.71 37.51
N LEU A 883 24.83 24.26 38.56
CA LEU A 883 26.09 23.55 38.43
C LEU A 883 25.88 22.12 37.88
N GLU A 884 24.87 21.42 38.39
CA GLU A 884 24.46 20.09 37.91
C GLU A 884 23.96 20.16 36.46
N LEU A 885 23.16 21.17 36.10
CA LEU A 885 22.71 21.41 34.73
C LEU A 885 23.88 21.67 33.76
N ASN A 886 24.90 22.42 34.18
CA ASN A 886 26.10 22.62 33.36
C ASN A 886 26.93 21.34 33.21
N GLN A 887 27.08 20.54 34.26
CA GLN A 887 27.77 19.24 34.17
C GLN A 887 27.05 18.27 33.24
N GLU A 888 25.72 18.16 33.32
CA GLU A 888 24.95 17.33 32.39
C GLU A 888 25.01 17.86 30.95
N ARG A 889 24.99 19.19 30.76
CA ARG A 889 25.18 19.81 29.44
C ARG A 889 26.55 19.49 28.84
N GLU A 890 27.59 19.42 29.68
CA GLU A 890 28.96 19.12 29.25
C GLU A 890 29.15 17.61 28.93
N LYS A 891 28.56 16.71 29.73
CA LYS A 891 28.45 15.27 29.40
C LYS A 891 27.67 15.04 28.10
N PHE A 892 26.54 15.72 27.92
CA PHE A 892 25.72 15.61 26.72
C PHE A 892 26.49 16.11 25.48
N ASN A 893 27.21 17.23 25.59
CA ASN A 893 28.09 17.69 24.52
C ASN A 893 29.21 16.68 24.19
N GLN A 894 29.82 16.03 25.18
CA GLN A 894 30.81 14.97 24.94
C GLN A 894 30.18 13.74 24.26
N MET A 895 28.96 13.36 24.63
CA MET A 895 28.21 12.27 24.01
C MET A 895 27.85 12.59 22.55
N VAL A 896 27.40 13.81 22.27
CA VAL A 896 27.15 14.31 20.91
C VAL A 896 28.43 14.28 20.06
N VAL A 897 29.58 14.73 20.60
CA VAL A 897 30.87 14.64 19.90
C VAL A 897 31.29 13.19 19.64
N LYS A 898 31.04 12.27 20.57
CA LYS A 898 31.32 10.84 20.39
C LYS A 898 30.47 10.23 19.27
N HIS A 899 29.15 10.45 19.29
CA HIS A 899 28.25 9.93 18.25
C HIS A 899 28.45 10.62 16.89
N GLN A 900 28.83 11.90 16.87
CA GLN A 900 29.24 12.56 15.62
C GLN A 900 30.51 11.94 15.04
N LYS A 901 31.47 11.53 15.88
CA LYS A 901 32.65 10.79 15.44
C LYS A 901 32.28 9.40 14.93
N GLU A 902 31.48 8.63 15.66
CA GLU A 902 31.03 7.29 15.25
C GLU A 902 30.24 7.33 13.94
N LEU A 903 29.40 8.36 13.71
CA LEU A 903 28.75 8.60 12.43
C LEU A 903 29.77 8.88 11.31
N ASN A 904 30.76 9.74 11.54
CA ASN A 904 31.79 10.04 10.54
C ASN A 904 32.63 8.79 10.20
N ASP A 905 32.97 7.97 11.20
CA ASP A 905 33.75 6.73 11.03
C ASP A 905 32.95 5.68 10.22
N MET A 906 31.64 5.49 10.51
CA MET A 906 30.76 4.63 9.70
C MET A 906 30.56 5.18 8.28
N GLN A 907 30.48 6.50 8.12
CA GLN A 907 30.32 7.14 6.82
C GLN A 907 31.60 7.03 5.96
N ALA A 908 32.78 6.94 6.59
CA ALA A 908 34.03 6.60 5.91
C ALA A 908 34.05 5.13 5.43
N GLN A 909 33.66 4.17 6.27
CA GLN A 909 33.55 2.75 5.87
C GLN A 909 32.57 2.54 4.71
N LEU A 910 31.43 3.24 4.71
CA LEU A 910 30.46 3.16 3.61
C LEU A 910 31.03 3.69 2.28
N VAL A 911 31.91 4.69 2.33
CA VAL A 911 32.63 5.20 1.15
C VAL A 911 33.66 4.18 0.65
N GLU A 912 34.39 3.53 1.56
CA GLU A 912 35.40 2.51 1.26
C GLU A 912 34.77 1.27 0.58
N GLU A 913 33.70 0.71 1.16
CA GLU A 913 32.90 -0.37 0.56
C GLU A 913 32.32 0.02 -0.82
N CYS A 914 31.83 1.25 -0.96
CA CYS A 914 31.32 1.75 -2.24
C CYS A 914 32.44 1.86 -3.30
N THR A 915 33.66 2.27 -2.92
CA THR A 915 34.80 2.27 -3.83
C THR A 915 35.23 0.86 -4.24
N HIS A 916 35.24 -0.10 -3.31
CA HIS A 916 35.65 -1.48 -3.60
C HIS A 916 34.63 -2.21 -4.50
N LYS A 917 33.33 -1.96 -4.30
CA LYS A 917 32.26 -2.45 -5.19
C LYS A 917 32.43 -1.94 -6.62
N ASN A 918 32.72 -0.65 -6.81
CA ASN A 918 32.93 -0.08 -8.14
C ASN A 918 34.18 -0.66 -8.82
N GLU A 919 35.25 -0.91 -8.07
CA GLU A 919 36.47 -1.56 -8.58
C GLU A 919 36.21 -2.97 -9.12
N LEU A 920 35.46 -3.80 -8.40
CA LEU A 920 35.07 -5.14 -8.86
C LEU A 920 34.17 -5.10 -10.09
N GLN A 921 33.24 -4.14 -10.17
CA GLN A 921 32.35 -3.95 -11.31
C GLN A 921 33.12 -3.56 -12.59
N MET A 922 34.11 -2.67 -12.47
CA MET A 922 34.99 -2.26 -13.56
C MET A 922 35.89 -3.42 -14.06
N GLN A 923 36.41 -4.25 -13.16
CA GLN A 923 37.19 -5.44 -13.52
C GLN A 923 36.33 -6.47 -14.29
N LEU A 924 35.10 -6.72 -13.85
CA LEU A 924 34.16 -7.61 -14.54
C LEU A 924 33.89 -7.13 -15.97
N ALA A 925 33.63 -5.84 -16.18
CA ALA A 925 33.42 -5.27 -17.52
C ALA A 925 34.64 -5.45 -18.46
N SER A 926 35.87 -5.41 -17.91
CA SER A 926 37.07 -5.74 -18.69
C SER A 926 37.14 -7.23 -19.04
N LYS A 927 36.85 -8.13 -18.08
CA LYS A 927 36.86 -9.58 -18.35
C LYS A 927 35.77 -10.02 -19.33
N GLU A 928 34.61 -9.36 -19.37
CA GLU A 928 33.59 -9.60 -20.40
C GLU A 928 34.10 -9.28 -21.82
N SER A 929 34.85 -8.18 -21.98
CA SER A 929 35.50 -7.79 -23.25
C SER A 929 36.53 -8.83 -23.70
N ASP A 930 37.29 -9.40 -22.76
CA ASP A 930 38.28 -10.44 -23.05
C ASP A 930 37.61 -11.77 -23.42
N ILE A 931 36.49 -12.13 -22.77
CA ILE A 931 35.66 -13.30 -23.14
C ILE A 931 35.06 -13.12 -24.54
N GLU A 932 34.60 -11.92 -24.90
CA GLU A 932 34.09 -11.62 -26.24
C GLU A 932 35.20 -11.78 -27.31
N GLN A 933 36.42 -11.32 -27.03
CA GLN A 933 37.57 -11.53 -27.91
C GLN A 933 37.92 -13.02 -28.08
N LEU A 934 37.88 -13.81 -27.00
CA LEU A 934 38.12 -15.25 -27.05
C LEU A 934 37.05 -15.98 -27.88
N ARG A 935 35.78 -15.56 -27.78
CA ARG A 935 34.67 -16.09 -28.60
C ARG A 935 34.83 -15.75 -30.07
N ALA A 936 35.22 -14.53 -30.42
CA ALA A 936 35.49 -14.12 -31.79
C ALA A 936 36.63 -14.93 -32.42
N LYS A 937 37.75 -15.11 -31.70
CA LYS A 937 38.87 -15.96 -32.14
C LYS A 937 38.49 -17.44 -32.28
N LEU A 938 37.54 -17.92 -31.48
CA LEU A 938 36.99 -19.27 -31.61
C LEU A 938 36.14 -19.45 -32.87
N LEU A 939 35.39 -18.42 -33.29
CA LEU A 939 34.68 -18.43 -34.58
C LEU A 939 35.67 -18.47 -35.75
N ASP A 940 36.67 -17.59 -35.78
CA ASP A 940 37.71 -17.56 -36.83
C ASP A 940 38.44 -18.92 -36.96
N LEU A 941 38.68 -19.61 -35.83
CA LEU A 941 39.26 -20.95 -35.82
C LEU A 941 38.28 -22.02 -36.35
N SER A 942 36.98 -21.89 -36.11
CA SER A 942 35.98 -22.84 -36.64
C SER A 942 35.79 -22.74 -38.16
N ASP A 943 35.83 -21.53 -38.74
CA ASP A 943 35.74 -21.34 -40.19
C ASP A 943 36.96 -21.87 -40.96
N SER A 944 38.10 -22.07 -40.28
CA SER A 944 39.28 -22.72 -40.88
C SER A 944 39.12 -24.23 -41.12
N THR A 945 38.01 -24.84 -40.68
CA THR A 945 37.78 -26.30 -40.73
C THR A 945 36.45 -26.69 -41.40
N SER A 946 36.14 -26.17 -42.58
CA SER A 946 35.02 -26.66 -43.42
C SER A 946 35.30 -26.54 -44.92
N ILE A 947 35.46 -27.67 -45.59
CA ILE A 947 35.71 -27.78 -47.04
C ILE A 947 34.39 -28.04 -47.77
N ALA A 948 33.91 -27.10 -48.60
CA ALA A 948 33.02 -27.41 -49.73
C ALA A 948 32.98 -26.30 -50.79
N SER A 949 33.39 -26.65 -52.00
CA SER A 949 33.44 -25.90 -53.26
C SER A 949 32.12 -25.19 -53.68
N PHE A 950 32.21 -23.98 -54.26
CA PHE A 950 32.12 -23.71 -55.72
C PHE A 950 32.20 -22.18 -56.01
N PRO A 951 32.66 -21.72 -57.21
CA PRO A 951 33.02 -20.32 -57.44
C PRO A 951 32.07 -19.56 -58.39
N SER A 952 31.90 -18.25 -58.15
CA SER A 952 31.59 -17.27 -59.20
C SER A 952 32.05 -15.88 -58.74
N ALA A 953 32.85 -15.20 -59.55
CA ALA A 953 33.40 -13.90 -59.23
C ALA A 953 32.38 -12.77 -59.45
N ASP A 954 32.32 -11.85 -58.50
CA ASP A 954 32.19 -10.42 -58.80
C ASP A 954 32.89 -9.63 -57.67
N GLU A 955 33.93 -8.88 -58.00
CA GLU A 955 34.67 -8.07 -57.02
C GLU A 955 34.06 -6.68 -56.92
N THR A 956 33.52 -6.31 -55.74
CA THR A 956 33.56 -4.91 -55.27
C THR A 956 33.34 -4.82 -53.75
N ASP A 957 34.36 -4.28 -53.06
CA ASP A 957 34.39 -3.82 -51.66
C ASP A 957 33.90 -4.74 -50.52
N GLY A 958 34.86 -5.52 -49.98
CA GLY A 958 35.52 -5.00 -48.76
C GLY A 958 34.91 -5.29 -47.39
N ASN A 959 34.28 -6.45 -47.15
CA ASN A 959 33.98 -6.92 -45.80
C ASN A 959 35.15 -7.72 -45.20
N LEU A 960 36.16 -7.02 -44.68
CA LEU A 960 37.08 -7.57 -43.67
C LEU A 960 36.33 -7.74 -42.32
N PRO A 961 36.61 -8.79 -41.53
CA PRO A 961 36.04 -8.91 -40.18
C PRO A 961 36.46 -7.70 -39.34
N GLU A 962 35.49 -7.10 -38.65
CA GLU A 962 35.62 -5.76 -38.07
C GLU A 962 36.63 -5.74 -36.90
N SER A 963 37.90 -5.40 -37.22
CA SER A 963 39.02 -5.43 -36.29
C SER A 963 38.77 -4.52 -35.08
N ARG A 964 38.87 -5.08 -33.85
CA ARG A 964 38.77 -4.35 -32.57
C ARG A 964 39.55 -3.04 -32.65
N ILE A 965 38.86 -1.90 -32.62
CA ILE A 965 39.56 -0.61 -32.58
C ILE A 965 40.15 -0.40 -31.19
N GLU A 966 41.47 -0.43 -31.14
CA GLU A 966 42.25 -0.13 -29.94
C GLU A 966 43.47 0.72 -30.30
N GLY A 967 43.94 1.53 -29.34
CA GLY A 967 45.10 2.39 -29.55
C GLY A 967 45.18 3.54 -28.55
N TRP A 968 46.23 4.32 -28.69
CA TRP A 968 46.50 5.45 -27.79
C TRP A 968 45.69 6.68 -28.16
N LEU A 969 44.98 7.25 -27.18
CA LEU A 969 44.31 8.54 -27.29
C LEU A 969 44.71 9.44 -26.12
N SER A 970 44.68 10.75 -26.36
CA SER A 970 45.06 11.76 -25.38
C SER A 970 43.83 12.48 -24.82
N ILE A 971 43.64 12.46 -23.51
CA ILE A 971 42.57 13.17 -22.78
C ILE A 971 43.11 14.42 -22.04
N PRO A 972 42.31 15.48 -21.82
CA PRO A 972 42.78 16.67 -21.10
C PRO A 972 43.07 16.41 -19.61
N ASN A 973 44.27 16.74 -19.13
CA ASN A 973 44.61 16.62 -17.72
C ASN A 973 43.97 17.76 -16.91
N ARG A 974 43.06 17.42 -15.98
CA ARG A 974 42.27 18.39 -15.19
C ARG A 974 42.96 18.89 -13.91
N GLY A 975 44.08 18.31 -13.50
CA GLY A 975 44.70 18.57 -12.19
C GLY A 975 45.62 19.80 -12.09
N ASN A 976 46.05 20.40 -13.20
CA ASN A 976 47.15 21.38 -13.17
C ASN A 976 46.83 22.70 -13.89
N ILE A 977 46.17 23.61 -13.18
CA ILE A 977 45.59 24.88 -13.70
C ILE A 977 46.67 25.85 -14.28
N LYS A 978 47.96 25.63 -13.99
CA LYS A 978 49.08 26.49 -14.42
C LYS A 978 49.87 25.96 -15.63
N ARG A 979 49.70 24.69 -16.04
CA ARG A 979 50.19 24.13 -17.32
C ARG A 979 49.22 23.04 -17.78
N TYR A 980 48.35 23.38 -18.72
CA TYR A 980 47.40 22.46 -19.33
C TYR A 980 48.15 21.51 -20.28
N GLY A 981 47.90 20.21 -20.17
CA GLY A 981 48.54 19.20 -21.00
C GLY A 981 47.65 17.98 -21.21
N TRP A 982 47.95 17.21 -22.24
CA TRP A 982 47.24 15.97 -22.57
C TRP A 982 47.82 14.80 -21.76
N LYS A 983 46.96 14.00 -21.11
CA LYS A 983 47.28 12.70 -20.52
C LYS A 983 46.98 11.62 -21.56
N LYS A 984 48.02 10.90 -21.98
CA LYS A 984 47.90 9.75 -22.89
C LYS A 984 47.26 8.57 -22.14
N GLN A 985 46.32 7.86 -22.77
CA GLN A 985 45.66 6.66 -22.26
C GLN A 985 45.48 5.64 -23.38
N TYR A 986 45.52 4.35 -23.04
CA TYR A 986 45.26 3.27 -24.00
C TYR A 986 43.75 2.98 -24.01
N VAL A 987 43.12 3.02 -25.19
CA VAL A 987 41.67 2.90 -25.34
C VAL A 987 41.33 1.63 -26.13
N VAL A 988 40.34 0.88 -25.64
CA VAL A 988 39.86 -0.37 -26.24
C VAL A 988 38.34 -0.32 -26.37
N VAL A 989 37.82 -0.59 -27.56
CA VAL A 989 36.37 -0.62 -27.83
C VAL A 989 35.90 -2.07 -28.02
N SER A 990 34.94 -2.52 -27.20
CA SER A 990 34.25 -3.81 -27.35
C SER A 990 32.93 -3.65 -28.13
N SER A 991 32.05 -4.66 -28.15
CA SER A 991 30.72 -4.49 -28.75
C SER A 991 29.79 -3.54 -27.98
N LYS A 992 30.01 -3.39 -26.66
CA LYS A 992 29.11 -2.66 -25.73
C LYS A 992 29.79 -1.60 -24.87
N LYS A 993 31.13 -1.62 -24.73
CA LYS A 993 31.88 -0.76 -23.79
C LYS A 993 33.09 -0.12 -24.46
N ILE A 994 33.50 1.05 -23.96
CA ILE A 994 34.80 1.69 -24.25
C ILE A 994 35.60 1.71 -22.96
N LEU A 995 36.77 1.10 -22.97
CA LEU A 995 37.65 0.90 -21.80
C LEU A 995 38.90 1.79 -21.96
N PHE A 996 39.25 2.55 -20.93
CA PHE A 996 40.42 3.43 -20.90
C PHE A 996 41.39 2.95 -19.82
N TYR A 997 42.63 2.66 -20.19
CA TYR A 997 43.71 2.23 -19.29
C TYR A 997 44.77 3.34 -19.20
N ASN A 998 45.44 3.51 -18.04
CA ASN A 998 46.49 4.53 -17.94
C ASN A 998 47.74 4.13 -18.72
N ASP A 999 48.05 2.84 -18.72
CA ASP A 999 49.18 2.23 -19.42
C ASP A 999 48.82 0.81 -19.92
N GLU A 1000 49.81 0.09 -20.47
CA GLU A 1000 49.64 -1.26 -20.99
C GLU A 1000 49.62 -2.35 -19.88
N GLN A 1001 50.17 -2.09 -18.68
CA GLN A 1001 50.06 -3.02 -17.54
C GLN A 1001 48.66 -3.02 -16.95
N ASP A 1002 48.02 -1.84 -16.83
CA ASP A 1002 46.60 -1.72 -16.50
C ASP A 1002 45.73 -2.55 -17.47
N LYS A 1003 46.08 -2.60 -18.77
CA LYS A 1003 45.40 -3.43 -19.78
C LYS A 1003 45.60 -4.93 -19.53
N GLU A 1004 46.83 -5.38 -19.31
CA GLU A 1004 47.15 -6.79 -19.03
C GLU A 1004 46.50 -7.31 -17.74
N GLN A 1005 46.36 -6.45 -16.74
CA GLN A 1005 45.71 -6.77 -15.46
C GLN A 1005 44.16 -6.67 -15.51
N SER A 1006 43.58 -6.32 -16.67
CA SER A 1006 42.15 -6.03 -16.85
C SER A 1006 41.62 -4.96 -15.87
N ASN A 1007 42.43 -3.92 -15.65
CA ASN A 1007 42.20 -2.84 -14.69
C ASN A 1007 41.93 -1.50 -15.40
N PRO A 1008 40.71 -1.25 -15.93
CA PRO A 1008 40.41 0.02 -16.59
C PRO A 1008 40.38 1.17 -15.57
N SER A 1009 40.89 2.32 -16.00
CA SER A 1009 40.81 3.60 -15.28
C SER A 1009 39.45 4.29 -15.46
N MET A 1010 38.81 4.09 -16.62
CA MET A 1010 37.46 4.55 -16.94
C MET A 1010 36.75 3.56 -17.88
N VAL A 1011 35.44 3.36 -17.68
CA VAL A 1011 34.57 2.53 -18.52
C VAL A 1011 33.35 3.35 -18.98
N LEU A 1012 33.10 3.41 -20.30
CA LEU A 1012 31.91 4.03 -20.90
C LEU A 1012 31.04 2.99 -21.61
N ASP A 1013 29.72 3.19 -21.63
CA ASP A 1013 28.78 2.35 -22.37
C ASP A 1013 28.57 2.90 -23.78
N ILE A 1014 28.69 2.04 -24.80
CA ILE A 1014 28.46 2.41 -26.21
C ILE A 1014 26.99 2.76 -26.45
N ASP A 1015 26.05 2.05 -25.80
CA ASP A 1015 24.62 2.34 -25.85
C ASP A 1015 24.23 3.71 -25.25
N LYS A 1016 25.15 4.36 -24.52
CA LYS A 1016 25.00 5.71 -23.95
C LYS A 1016 25.76 6.78 -24.74
N LEU A 1017 26.36 6.43 -25.89
CA LEU A 1017 27.12 7.35 -26.75
C LEU A 1017 26.18 8.05 -27.74
N PHE A 1018 25.96 9.36 -27.56
CA PHE A 1018 25.02 10.12 -28.38
C PHE A 1018 25.60 10.59 -29.71
N HIS A 1019 26.86 11.05 -29.69
CA HIS A 1019 27.48 11.67 -30.85
C HIS A 1019 29.01 11.60 -30.79
N VAL A 1020 29.63 11.47 -31.96
CA VAL A 1020 31.08 11.52 -32.15
C VAL A 1020 31.37 12.35 -33.39
N ARG A 1021 32.17 13.41 -33.27
CA ARG A 1021 32.51 14.30 -34.40
C ARG A 1021 33.90 14.92 -34.30
N PRO A 1022 34.50 15.35 -35.43
CA PRO A 1022 35.59 16.30 -35.44
C PRO A 1022 35.24 17.61 -34.72
N VAL A 1023 36.24 18.26 -34.13
CA VAL A 1023 36.11 19.62 -33.59
C VAL A 1023 36.53 20.67 -34.61
N THR A 1024 36.06 21.89 -34.39
CA THR A 1024 36.37 23.09 -35.17
C THR A 1024 37.02 24.15 -34.26
N GLN A 1025 37.57 25.21 -34.85
CA GLN A 1025 38.15 26.34 -34.10
C GLN A 1025 37.17 26.97 -33.07
N GLY A 1026 35.86 26.90 -33.32
CA GLY A 1026 34.84 27.39 -32.38
C GLY A 1026 34.62 26.50 -31.16
N ASP A 1027 34.97 25.20 -31.26
CA ASP A 1027 34.81 24.23 -30.18
C ASP A 1027 35.98 24.25 -29.17
N VAL A 1028 37.16 24.75 -29.57
CA VAL A 1028 38.38 24.73 -28.77
C VAL A 1028 39.09 26.09 -28.75
N TYR A 1029 38.98 26.79 -27.61
CA TYR A 1029 39.49 28.15 -27.42
C TYR A 1029 40.96 28.24 -26.96
N ARG A 1030 41.65 27.10 -26.77
CA ARG A 1030 43.03 27.01 -26.27
C ARG A 1030 43.91 25.94 -26.94
N ALA A 1031 43.40 25.21 -27.93
CA ALA A 1031 44.20 24.24 -28.69
C ALA A 1031 45.03 24.97 -29.76
N GLU A 1032 46.24 24.47 -30.04
CA GLU A 1032 47.07 25.05 -31.11
C GLU A 1032 46.48 24.71 -32.49
N THR A 1033 46.67 25.58 -33.48
CA THR A 1033 46.08 25.44 -34.82
C THR A 1033 46.44 24.11 -35.49
N GLU A 1034 47.59 23.52 -35.14
CA GLU A 1034 48.06 22.21 -35.64
C GLU A 1034 47.47 21.00 -34.89
N GLU A 1035 46.88 21.20 -33.70
CA GLU A 1035 46.21 20.14 -32.92
C GLU A 1035 44.74 19.97 -33.34
N ILE A 1036 44.05 21.06 -33.68
CA ILE A 1036 42.60 21.07 -34.00
C ILE A 1036 42.19 19.98 -35.01
N PRO A 1037 42.93 19.72 -36.12
CA PRO A 1037 42.58 18.66 -37.08
C PRO A 1037 42.69 17.23 -36.52
N LYS A 1038 43.37 17.05 -35.37
CA LYS A 1038 43.63 15.76 -34.72
C LYS A 1038 42.69 15.49 -33.54
N ILE A 1039 41.87 16.46 -33.14
CA ILE A 1039 40.94 16.36 -32.01
C ILE A 1039 39.54 15.93 -32.50
N PHE A 1040 38.87 15.09 -31.73
CA PHE A 1040 37.45 14.78 -31.87
C PHE A 1040 36.73 14.85 -30.52
N GLN A 1041 35.45 15.19 -30.56
CA GLN A 1041 34.56 15.25 -29.39
C GLN A 1041 33.70 13.99 -29.36
N ILE A 1042 33.57 13.40 -28.17
CA ILE A 1042 32.52 12.41 -27.88
C ILE A 1042 31.54 12.96 -26.84
N LEU A 1043 30.25 12.72 -27.06
CA LEU A 1043 29.15 13.07 -26.16
C LEU A 1043 28.50 11.78 -25.65
N TYR A 1044 28.46 11.60 -24.33
CA TYR A 1044 27.96 10.38 -23.69
C TYR A 1044 27.09 10.70 -22.45
N ALA A 1045 26.15 9.80 -22.14
CA ALA A 1045 25.33 9.87 -20.93
C ALA A 1045 26.01 9.20 -19.73
N ASN A 1046 25.93 9.91 -18.60
CA ASN A 1046 26.39 9.50 -17.27
C ASN A 1046 27.91 9.53 -17.08
N GLU A 1047 28.36 9.62 -15.83
CA GLU A 1047 29.78 9.38 -15.56
C GLU A 1047 30.09 7.93 -15.93
N GLY A 1048 31.13 7.72 -16.72
CA GLY A 1048 31.75 6.41 -16.79
C GLY A 1048 32.22 5.99 -15.41
N GLU A 1049 32.13 4.70 -15.11
CA GLU A 1049 32.76 4.15 -13.91
C GLU A 1049 34.25 4.52 -13.98
N CYS A 1050 34.73 5.26 -12.99
CA CYS A 1050 36.03 5.93 -13.02
C CYS A 1050 36.62 5.90 -11.62
N ARG A 1051 37.88 5.45 -11.51
CA ARG A 1051 38.62 5.57 -10.24
C ARG A 1051 38.79 7.05 -9.90
N LYS A 1052 38.54 7.44 -8.66
CA LYS A 1052 38.91 8.75 -8.12
C LYS A 1052 40.27 8.62 -7.44
N ASP A 1053 41.22 9.48 -7.83
CA ASP A 1053 42.49 9.61 -7.11
C ASP A 1053 42.22 10.18 -5.70
N VAL A 1054 42.79 9.54 -4.69
CA VAL A 1054 42.64 9.91 -3.28
C VAL A 1054 43.69 10.96 -2.91
N GLU A 1055 43.40 12.24 -3.16
CA GLU A 1055 43.95 13.39 -2.41
C GLU A 1055 43.40 14.74 -2.93
N MET A 1056 42.83 15.56 -2.04
CA MET A 1056 43.14 16.99 -1.84
C MET A 1056 42.09 17.71 -0.97
N GLU A 1057 42.55 18.58 -0.08
CA GLU A 1057 41.73 19.40 0.81
C GLU A 1057 40.91 20.51 0.09
N PRO A 1058 39.78 20.96 0.68
CA PRO A 1058 39.00 22.07 0.13
C PRO A 1058 39.67 23.43 0.40
N VAL A 1059 40.44 23.93 -0.56
CA VAL A 1059 40.92 25.32 -0.58
C VAL A 1059 39.74 26.28 -0.78
N GLN A 1060 39.62 27.25 0.11
CA GLN A 1060 38.67 28.36 -0.02
C GLN A 1060 39.05 29.29 -1.18
N GLN A 1061 38.13 29.56 -2.10
CA GLN A 1061 38.07 30.88 -2.74
C GLN A 1061 36.67 31.20 -3.26
N ALA A 1062 36.22 32.42 -2.96
CA ALA A 1062 34.97 32.96 -3.44
C ALA A 1062 35.21 33.78 -4.70
N GLU A 1063 34.35 33.62 -5.72
CA GLU A 1063 33.85 34.74 -6.52
C GLU A 1063 32.56 34.34 -7.26
N LYS A 1064 31.57 35.23 -7.29
CA LYS A 1064 30.23 34.93 -7.79
C LYS A 1064 30.25 34.84 -9.32
N THR A 1065 29.97 33.65 -9.85
CA THR A 1065 29.71 33.44 -11.28
C THR A 1065 28.34 32.79 -11.48
N ASN A 1066 27.54 33.35 -12.40
CA ASN A 1066 26.13 32.98 -12.59
C ASN A 1066 25.96 31.73 -13.47
N PHE A 1067 26.43 30.57 -13.00
CA PHE A 1067 26.11 29.26 -13.58
C PHE A 1067 25.91 28.20 -12.49
N GLN A 1068 24.97 27.26 -12.70
CA GLN A 1068 24.72 26.15 -11.78
C GLN A 1068 25.47 24.91 -12.27
N ASN A 1069 26.40 24.41 -11.44
CA ASN A 1069 27.09 23.14 -11.69
C ASN A 1069 26.23 21.97 -11.17
N HIS A 1070 25.89 21.03 -12.04
CA HIS A 1070 25.15 19.82 -11.66
C HIS A 1070 25.53 18.67 -12.60
N LYS A 1071 25.96 17.53 -12.04
CA LYS A 1071 26.32 16.32 -12.81
C LYS A 1071 27.26 16.59 -14.01
N GLY A 1072 28.28 17.44 -13.84
CA GLY A 1072 29.27 17.78 -14.89
C GLY A 1072 28.85 18.86 -15.90
N HIS A 1073 27.56 19.19 -15.98
CA HIS A 1073 27.02 20.30 -16.76
C HIS A 1073 27.34 21.65 -16.10
N GLU A 1074 27.68 22.65 -16.92
CA GLU A 1074 27.63 24.08 -16.57
C GLU A 1074 26.32 24.68 -17.10
N PHE A 1075 25.27 24.68 -16.27
CA PHE A 1075 23.96 25.16 -16.67
C PHE A 1075 23.83 26.68 -16.52
N ILE A 1076 23.44 27.34 -17.61
CA ILE A 1076 23.10 28.77 -17.65
C ILE A 1076 21.58 28.96 -17.84
N PRO A 1077 20.91 29.78 -17.01
CA PRO A 1077 19.50 30.12 -17.21
C PRO A 1077 19.26 30.75 -18.57
N THR A 1078 18.41 30.11 -19.36
CA THR A 1078 18.09 30.47 -20.74
C THR A 1078 16.58 30.45 -20.92
N LEU A 1079 16.04 31.24 -21.87
CA LEU A 1079 14.62 31.34 -22.14
C LEU A 1079 14.38 31.21 -23.64
N TYR A 1080 13.78 30.11 -24.08
CA TYR A 1080 13.56 29.85 -25.49
C TYR A 1080 12.21 30.42 -25.93
N HIS A 1081 12.20 31.45 -26.78
CA HIS A 1081 10.95 31.97 -27.36
C HIS A 1081 10.58 31.25 -28.67
N PHE A 1082 11.39 30.29 -29.12
CA PHE A 1082 11.27 29.52 -30.37
C PHE A 1082 11.51 28.02 -30.12
N PRO A 1083 11.04 27.10 -30.98
CA PRO A 1083 11.02 25.65 -30.75
C PRO A 1083 12.32 25.02 -30.20
N ALA A 1084 12.29 24.66 -28.90
CA ALA A 1084 13.34 23.91 -28.20
C ALA A 1084 12.73 23.07 -27.07
N ASN A 1085 12.98 21.77 -27.03
CA ASN A 1085 12.40 20.85 -26.04
C ASN A 1085 13.39 20.46 -24.95
N CYS A 1086 12.87 20.08 -23.78
CA CYS A 1086 13.61 19.56 -22.63
C CYS A 1086 14.08 18.15 -22.93
N GLU A 1087 15.38 17.90 -22.83
CA GLU A 1087 15.95 16.59 -23.10
C GLU A 1087 15.73 15.61 -21.93
N ALA A 1088 15.45 16.12 -20.72
CA ALA A 1088 15.14 15.30 -19.55
C ALA A 1088 13.67 14.80 -19.49
N CYS A 1089 12.73 15.48 -20.16
CA CYS A 1089 11.30 15.12 -20.09
C CYS A 1089 10.52 15.31 -21.41
N ALA A 1090 11.20 15.55 -22.53
CA ALA A 1090 10.68 15.84 -23.87
C ALA A 1090 9.73 17.06 -24.01
N LYS A 1091 9.28 17.67 -22.90
CA LYS A 1091 8.34 18.82 -22.91
C LYS A 1091 8.98 20.09 -23.46
N PRO A 1092 8.21 21.00 -24.09
CA PRO A 1092 8.71 22.30 -24.53
C PRO A 1092 9.44 23.08 -23.42
N LEU A 1093 10.68 23.51 -23.69
CA LEU A 1093 11.37 24.57 -22.92
C LEU A 1093 11.04 25.96 -23.44
N TRP A 1094 10.20 26.02 -24.47
CA TRP A 1094 9.96 27.21 -25.24
C TRP A 1094 8.51 27.65 -25.20
N HIS A 1095 8.30 28.96 -25.22
CA HIS A 1095 6.98 29.55 -25.37
C HIS A 1095 7.10 31.03 -25.76
N VAL A 1096 6.44 31.43 -26.83
CA VAL A 1096 6.66 32.71 -27.54
C VAL A 1096 6.63 33.95 -26.65
N PHE A 1097 5.81 33.96 -25.58
CA PHE A 1097 5.66 35.12 -24.69
C PHE A 1097 6.13 34.92 -23.25
N LYS A 1098 6.30 33.66 -22.80
CA LYS A 1098 6.73 33.30 -21.44
C LYS A 1098 7.33 31.88 -21.45
N PRO A 1099 8.61 31.71 -21.84
CA PRO A 1099 9.26 30.40 -21.78
C PRO A 1099 9.27 29.90 -20.33
N PRO A 1100 9.00 28.61 -20.09
CA PRO A 1100 9.24 28.05 -18.77
C PRO A 1100 10.73 28.18 -18.42
N PRO A 1101 11.10 28.33 -17.13
CA PRO A 1101 12.50 28.49 -16.73
C PRO A 1101 13.35 27.33 -17.24
N ALA A 1102 14.23 27.61 -18.19
CA ALA A 1102 15.09 26.62 -18.80
C ALA A 1102 16.55 26.86 -18.41
N LEU A 1103 17.32 25.79 -18.47
CA LEU A 1103 18.77 25.76 -18.33
C LEU A 1103 19.32 25.19 -19.63
N GLU A 1104 20.28 25.87 -20.24
CA GLU A 1104 21.11 25.31 -21.32
C GLU A 1104 22.46 24.96 -20.71
N CYS A 1105 22.96 23.74 -20.94
CA CYS A 1105 24.35 23.44 -20.63
C CYS A 1105 25.24 24.16 -21.64
N ARG A 1106 26.13 25.05 -21.18
CA ARG A 1106 27.05 25.78 -22.06
C ARG A 1106 28.01 24.86 -22.84
N ARG A 1107 28.18 23.61 -22.41
CA ARG A 1107 29.14 22.64 -22.96
C ARG A 1107 28.52 21.79 -24.08
N CYS A 1108 27.58 20.91 -23.71
CA CYS A 1108 26.89 20.00 -24.63
C CYS A 1108 25.58 20.55 -25.22
N HIS A 1109 25.16 21.78 -24.91
CA HIS A 1109 23.87 22.36 -25.30
C HIS A 1109 22.62 21.60 -24.85
N VAL A 1110 22.76 20.62 -23.94
CA VAL A 1110 21.62 19.92 -23.30
C VAL A 1110 20.69 20.93 -22.65
N LYS A 1111 19.40 20.78 -22.93
CA LYS A 1111 18.37 21.77 -22.55
C LYS A 1111 17.44 21.11 -21.54
N CYS A 1112 17.28 21.67 -20.35
CA CYS A 1112 16.36 21.12 -19.33
C CYS A 1112 15.57 22.20 -18.59
N HIS A 1113 14.41 21.84 -18.01
CA HIS A 1113 13.68 22.75 -17.12
C HIS A 1113 14.47 22.91 -15.83
N ARG A 1114 14.55 24.15 -15.33
CA ARG A 1114 15.27 24.48 -14.10
C ARG A 1114 14.79 23.67 -12.88
N ASP A 1115 13.49 23.42 -12.82
CA ASP A 1115 12.83 22.61 -11.78
C ASP A 1115 13.43 21.20 -11.62
N HIS A 1116 13.94 20.57 -12.70
CA HIS A 1116 14.58 19.25 -12.61
C HIS A 1116 15.90 19.32 -11.82
N LEU A 1117 16.64 20.43 -11.95
CA LEU A 1117 17.88 20.68 -11.22
C LEU A 1117 17.60 21.01 -9.74
N ASP A 1118 16.66 21.93 -9.51
CA ASP A 1118 16.37 22.46 -8.16
C ASP A 1118 15.70 21.38 -7.26
N LYS A 1119 15.08 20.34 -7.85
CA LYS A 1119 14.56 19.15 -7.13
C LYS A 1119 15.55 17.99 -7.01
N LYS A 1120 16.74 18.08 -7.62
CA LYS A 1120 17.73 16.98 -7.73
C LYS A 1120 17.15 15.68 -8.34
N GLU A 1121 16.25 15.79 -9.33
CA GLU A 1121 15.69 14.62 -9.99
C GLU A 1121 16.77 13.93 -10.85
N ASP A 1122 16.90 12.60 -10.77
CA ASP A 1122 17.99 11.87 -11.43
C ASP A 1122 17.88 11.80 -12.98
N LEU A 1123 16.84 12.41 -13.55
CA LEU A 1123 16.44 12.38 -14.96
C LEU A 1123 17.41 13.05 -15.95
N ILE A 1124 18.32 13.92 -15.47
CA ILE A 1124 19.37 14.51 -16.31
C ILE A 1124 20.62 13.62 -16.26
N SER A 1125 20.92 12.96 -17.39
CA SER A 1125 22.20 12.28 -17.57
C SER A 1125 23.36 13.27 -17.44
N PRO A 1126 24.40 12.97 -16.64
CA PRO A 1126 25.63 13.74 -16.59
C PRO A 1126 26.20 14.04 -17.98
N CYS A 1127 26.48 15.32 -18.24
CA CYS A 1127 27.19 15.76 -19.44
C CYS A 1127 28.65 15.92 -19.10
N LYS A 1128 29.46 15.13 -19.79
CA LYS A 1128 30.90 15.27 -19.83
C LYS A 1128 31.32 15.21 -21.29
N ASP A 1129 31.56 16.38 -21.86
CA ASP A 1129 32.24 16.45 -23.13
C ASP A 1129 33.66 15.94 -22.91
N MET A 1130 34.05 14.90 -23.66
CA MET A 1130 35.43 14.45 -23.69
C MET A 1130 36.02 14.74 -25.05
N LEU A 1131 37.00 15.65 -25.06
CA LEU A 1131 37.88 15.88 -26.18
C LEU A 1131 38.95 14.77 -26.17
N LEU A 1132 39.13 14.13 -27.31
CA LEU A 1132 40.14 13.10 -27.54
C LEU A 1132 41.06 13.58 -28.66
N LEU A 1133 42.36 13.66 -28.36
CA LEU A 1133 43.40 13.95 -29.34
C LEU A 1133 43.97 12.62 -29.86
N ALA A 1134 43.89 12.39 -31.18
CA ALA A 1134 44.59 11.31 -31.87
C ALA A 1134 46.01 11.77 -32.27
N CYS A 1135 46.91 10.84 -32.64
CA CYS A 1135 48.27 11.22 -33.03
C CYS A 1135 48.33 11.87 -34.43
N SER A 1136 47.33 11.63 -35.29
CA SER A 1136 47.20 12.27 -36.60
C SER A 1136 45.75 12.56 -37.00
N GLN A 1137 45.56 13.43 -38.01
CA GLN A 1137 44.24 13.71 -38.58
C GLN A 1137 43.60 12.48 -39.24
N ASP A 1138 44.40 11.56 -39.78
CA ASP A 1138 43.85 10.34 -40.40
C ASP A 1138 43.49 9.27 -39.38
N GLU A 1139 44.19 9.18 -38.25
CA GLU A 1139 43.71 8.42 -37.08
C GLU A 1139 42.43 9.01 -36.52
N GLN A 1140 42.34 10.33 -36.41
CA GLN A 1140 41.12 11.01 -35.95
C GLN A 1140 39.91 10.62 -36.83
N LYS A 1141 40.07 10.62 -38.16
CA LYS A 1141 39.04 10.14 -39.09
C LYS A 1141 38.70 8.66 -38.87
N LYS A 1142 39.70 7.79 -38.64
CA LYS A 1142 39.48 6.35 -38.36
C LYS A 1142 38.67 6.15 -37.07
N TRP A 1143 39.06 6.80 -35.97
CA TRP A 1143 38.36 6.73 -34.68
C TRP A 1143 36.91 7.23 -34.79
N VAL A 1144 36.70 8.40 -35.41
CA VAL A 1144 35.34 8.93 -35.64
C VAL A 1144 34.52 7.97 -36.49
N THR A 1145 35.05 7.49 -37.61
CA THR A 1145 34.31 6.60 -38.53
C THR A 1145 33.92 5.29 -37.87
N HIS A 1146 34.81 4.69 -37.07
CA HIS A 1146 34.55 3.43 -36.41
C HIS A 1146 33.58 3.56 -35.22
N LEU A 1147 33.72 4.61 -34.40
CA LEU A 1147 32.80 4.86 -33.29
C LEU A 1147 31.39 5.21 -33.79
N VAL A 1148 31.27 6.03 -34.84
CA VAL A 1148 29.96 6.37 -35.45
C VAL A 1148 29.25 5.14 -36.02
N LYS A 1149 29.99 4.12 -36.52
CA LYS A 1149 29.40 2.84 -36.96
C LYS A 1149 28.86 1.99 -35.79
N LYS A 1150 29.45 2.09 -34.60
CA LYS A 1150 29.06 1.37 -33.38
C LYS A 1150 27.87 2.00 -32.64
N ILE A 1151 27.54 3.27 -32.91
CA ILE A 1151 26.33 3.91 -32.36
C ILE A 1151 25.07 3.19 -32.93
N PRO A 1152 24.11 2.75 -32.09
CA PRO A 1152 22.89 2.09 -32.56
C PRO A 1152 22.11 2.92 -33.58
N LYS A 1153 21.82 2.34 -34.75
CA LYS A 1153 21.13 3.05 -35.86
C LYS A 1153 19.62 3.28 -35.65
N ASN A 1154 19.03 2.71 -34.60
CA ASN A 1154 17.67 2.98 -34.14
C ASN A 1154 17.71 3.33 -32.64
N PRO A 1155 17.05 4.42 -32.20
CA PRO A 1155 16.81 4.64 -30.77
C PRO A 1155 15.89 3.56 -30.18
N PRO A 1156 15.94 3.29 -28.86
CA PRO A 1156 14.89 2.53 -28.20
C PRO A 1156 13.52 3.17 -28.45
N SER A 1157 12.45 2.36 -28.47
CA SER A 1157 11.15 2.68 -29.07
C SER A 1157 10.48 3.94 -28.53
N GLY A 1158 10.81 5.08 -29.14
CA GLY A 1158 10.27 6.41 -28.82
C GLY A 1158 10.52 7.47 -29.91
N PHE A 1159 11.06 7.09 -31.06
CA PHE A 1159 11.44 8.01 -32.14
C PHE A 1159 10.94 7.54 -33.51
N VAL A 1160 9.73 7.96 -33.89
CA VAL A 1160 9.27 7.92 -35.29
C VAL A 1160 9.66 9.24 -35.96
N ARG A 1161 10.60 9.19 -36.92
CA ARG A 1161 11.04 10.37 -37.69
C ARG A 1161 10.43 10.33 -39.09
N ALA A 1162 9.37 11.10 -39.32
CA ALA A 1162 8.85 11.34 -40.66
C ALA A 1162 9.64 12.46 -41.35
N SER A 1163 10.17 12.19 -42.54
CA SER A 1163 10.84 13.16 -43.40
C SER A 1163 9.94 13.54 -44.59
N PRO A 1164 10.00 14.78 -45.06
CA PRO A 1164 9.76 15.11 -46.46
C PRO A 1164 11.08 15.45 -47.15
N ARG A 1165 11.38 14.77 -48.27
CA ARG A 1165 12.42 15.22 -49.21
C ARG A 1165 11.88 16.41 -50.01
N THR A 1166 12.75 17.39 -50.27
CA THR A 1166 12.80 18.03 -51.60
C THR A 1166 13.92 17.36 -52.39
N LEU A 1167 13.74 17.23 -53.71
CA LEU A 1167 14.80 16.83 -54.64
C LEU A 1167 14.71 17.68 -55.91
N SER A 1168 15.85 17.88 -56.55
CA SER A 1168 16.06 18.90 -57.58
C SER A 1168 15.53 18.52 -58.97
N THR A 1169 15.59 19.50 -59.88
CA THR A 1169 14.98 19.57 -61.23
C THR A 1169 15.69 18.76 -62.33
N ARG A 1170 14.89 18.33 -63.33
CA ARG A 1170 15.23 18.10 -64.78
C ARG A 1170 16.24 16.96 -65.10
N SER A 1171 16.20 16.28 -66.26
CA SER A 1171 15.31 16.32 -67.44
C SER A 1171 15.47 15.09 -68.37
N THR A 1172 14.47 14.89 -69.26
CA THR A 1172 14.38 14.08 -70.51
C THR A 1172 13.68 12.71 -70.41
N ALA A 1173 12.94 12.22 -71.42
CA ALA A 1173 12.11 12.85 -72.47
C ALA A 1173 11.19 11.79 -73.12
N ASN A 1174 9.93 12.11 -73.45
CA ASN A 1174 8.97 11.31 -74.27
C ASN A 1174 8.60 9.89 -73.72
N GLN A 1175 7.44 9.25 -73.96
CA GLN A 1175 6.11 9.54 -74.53
C GLN A 1175 5.17 8.35 -74.14
N SER A 1176 3.83 8.35 -74.18
CA SER A 1176 2.82 9.38 -74.51
C SER A 1176 1.49 9.20 -73.70
N PHE A 1177 0.38 8.80 -74.33
CA PHE A 1177 -0.98 8.62 -73.75
C PHE A 1177 -1.56 7.22 -74.03
N ARG A 1178 -2.25 6.58 -73.06
CA ARG A 1178 -3.73 6.41 -73.08
C ARG A 1178 -4.31 5.57 -71.92
N LYS A 1179 -5.43 6.12 -71.42
CA LYS A 1179 -6.59 5.54 -70.71
C LYS A 1179 -6.97 4.06 -71.00
N VAL A 1180 -7.70 3.48 -70.02
CA VAL A 1180 -8.91 2.59 -70.10
C VAL A 1180 -8.83 1.11 -69.60
N VAL A 1181 -9.55 0.89 -68.47
CA VAL A 1181 -10.46 -0.24 -68.10
C VAL A 1181 -9.91 -1.61 -67.63
N LYS A 1182 -10.67 -2.16 -66.66
CA LYS A 1182 -10.64 -3.52 -66.07
C LYS A 1182 -10.64 -4.64 -67.13
N ASN A 1183 -9.88 -5.72 -66.90
CA ASN A 1183 -10.51 -7.02 -66.62
C ASN A 1183 -9.55 -8.13 -66.11
N THR A 1184 -10.14 -8.94 -65.24
CA THR A 1184 -9.97 -10.37 -64.88
C THR A 1184 -8.82 -11.26 -65.40
N SER A 1185 -8.58 -12.31 -64.60
CA SER A 1185 -7.65 -13.45 -64.73
C SER A 1185 -6.16 -13.12 -64.40
N GLY A 1186 -5.40 -13.96 -63.69
CA GLY A 1186 -5.76 -15.17 -62.94
C GLY A 1186 -4.84 -16.36 -63.24
N LYS A 1187 -3.77 -16.52 -62.44
CA LYS A 1187 -3.19 -17.81 -61.99
C LYS A 1187 -1.93 -17.61 -61.13
N THR A 1188 -1.94 -18.24 -59.96
CA THR A 1188 -0.82 -18.90 -59.25
C THR A 1188 0.60 -18.68 -59.79
N ARG A 1189 1.48 -18.11 -58.98
CA ARG A 1189 2.34 -18.91 -58.08
C ARG A 1189 2.70 -18.12 -56.83
#